data_AF-A0A9Q0EXT9-F1
#
_entry.id   AF-A0A9Q0EXT9-F1
#
_cell.length_a   1.000
_cell.length_b   1.000
_cell.length_c   1.000
_cell.angle_alpha   90.00
_cell.angle_beta   90.00
_cell.angle_gamma   90.00
#
_symmetry.space_group_name_H-M   'P 1'
#
loop_
_entity.id
_entity.type
_entity.pdbx_description
1 polymer ?
#
loop_
_entity_poly.entity_id
_entity_poly.type
_entity_poly.pdbx_seq_one_letter_code
_entity_poly.pdbx_strand_id
1 'polypeptide(L)'
;MVDTPREKAGMFSWGEVNLAKPAETVETRGSENGIQFTPTTEPIITTFSGTNSMVSFTKSDGTSCFILRQKDLDGNVTFGKTMSVKRTQVVDSSSGDSCLLLLSSDGIVICVDPSAPAVPRSLQNVINKRVIQVACGDHHSIILTEDGQALTWGSNAQGQLGLTFPKPSVLEAPTSVAALSGVPLVQVTAGGAHSFALSVSGTVFGWGQNDAGQLGLGDKTDRSTPVSVECLNLKKTVSISCGERHTAVLTKGGVVLTFGSGSYGQLGHNGVLNELRPRVVAELWGTAVTQISCGSNHTLALVGPTKKIYLFGRGEEGQLGNRVSTDCSVPLPVELPHSNDQSIQRIFAGGNQSFALCALSQEPEKVLTGIRTALDQDTITFWLSNCQNAKSWRKIQKQIKDTFSSASSLNASFLDRSVDKHYRTSPMICGLDMALVSTAFENLATKAKVIEEVATVVQECLLPSLSQQPVGVEGLRVYYILMELLQLRVQDCHGEKLSVSVAEAFLALHLDKLEVLVGLWSRTPTFFRSAVKTFCNAAMKHLSVLDVESTNQNAFMKTVQVLQRIHSASSKGSRCLADSVFHVKTVIDALEMLEQLCRLSLGIMLENDKQRIINNIGYYMGTLFSLAQFSCILPIECKLKLWTFQIKIKQVKSISAPFIVNRANVQQDTFLYLRTPHCKPTSRLKVKFTEEEGEDIGGVSMEFFHLLANKLQKTEPQILGVNEHGVAWFCQNAAQLTDELFLLGTLCGMALYNQCLMNIPFPLALFKKLLGVKPTLDDLMELSPTVAQGLMELLDYEEETLEGLQLDFGAICGDLDLLPNGQSIPVTKVNRQKYVELHVDMVLSRSVMHQFLEFERGFNRGCPLTEWKMFLPDQLMTLLKGEENFNWDHLKQNALYIGCASNHEVVNNFWTVFAEFSVEQKKDFLKFLTGTDRIPKVRSSTITVTIKLWYSAHPELCYPMAETCFLTLCLPNYSDIQTLRLKLLHAIECCDVFGRR
;
A
#
# COMPACT_ATOMS: atom_id res chain seq x y z
N MET A 1 -30.62 -73.18 4.32
CA MET A 1 -29.74 -72.02 4.09
C MET A 1 -30.65 -70.85 3.81
N VAL A 2 -30.70 -69.90 4.74
CA VAL A 2 -31.53 -68.69 4.65
C VAL A 2 -30.77 -67.71 3.76
N ASP A 3 -31.37 -67.30 2.64
CA ASP A 3 -30.85 -66.24 1.77
C ASP A 3 -30.79 -64.92 2.54
N THR A 4 -29.57 -64.44 2.80
CA THR A 4 -29.33 -63.07 3.21
C THR A 4 -29.59 -62.15 2.01
N PRO A 5 -30.43 -61.10 2.13
CA PRO A 5 -30.68 -60.19 1.02
C PRO A 5 -29.41 -59.40 0.72
N ARG A 6 -28.93 -59.46 -0.53
CA ARG A 6 -27.83 -58.62 -1.04
C ARG A 6 -28.14 -57.14 -0.76
N GLU A 7 -27.25 -56.47 -0.03
CA GLU A 7 -27.31 -55.04 0.28
C GLU A 7 -27.32 -54.22 -1.02
N LYS A 8 -28.35 -53.38 -1.21
CA LYS A 8 -28.49 -52.50 -2.37
C LYS A 8 -28.18 -51.06 -1.96
N ALA A 9 -27.34 -50.36 -2.73
CA ALA A 9 -27.22 -48.91 -2.65
C ALA A 9 -28.58 -48.25 -2.91
N GLY A 10 -28.82 -47.06 -2.35
CA GLY A 10 -30.11 -46.39 -2.48
C GLY A 10 -30.08 -44.92 -2.06
N MET A 11 -31.22 -44.26 -2.19
CA MET A 11 -31.38 -42.83 -1.90
C MET A 11 -32.66 -42.60 -1.11
N PHE A 12 -32.58 -41.79 -0.07
CA PHE A 12 -33.74 -41.24 0.63
C PHE A 12 -34.08 -39.87 0.06
N SER A 13 -35.37 -39.61 -0.15
CA SER A 13 -35.90 -38.32 -0.62
C SER A 13 -37.16 -37.94 0.14
N TRP A 14 -37.31 -36.66 0.48
CA TRP A 14 -38.51 -36.12 1.14
C TRP A 14 -38.71 -34.64 0.82
N GLY A 15 -39.96 -34.17 0.97
CA GLY A 15 -40.40 -32.81 0.61
C GLY A 15 -41.55 -32.83 -0.41
N GLU A 16 -41.72 -31.70 -1.10
CA GLU A 16 -42.76 -31.42 -2.12
C GLU A 16 -42.85 -32.42 -3.32
N VAL A 17 -41.78 -33.15 -3.70
CA VAL A 17 -41.72 -33.95 -4.95
C VAL A 17 -41.58 -35.43 -4.63
N ASN A 18 -42.61 -36.22 -4.96
CA ASN A 18 -42.50 -37.68 -5.02
C ASN A 18 -41.87 -38.10 -6.36
N LEU A 19 -40.57 -38.37 -6.38
CA LEU A 19 -39.80 -38.70 -7.60
C LEU A 19 -40.13 -40.05 -8.25
N ALA A 20 -41.04 -40.85 -7.68
CA ALA A 20 -41.42 -42.18 -8.17
C ALA A 20 -42.91 -42.34 -8.54
N LYS A 21 -43.45 -41.48 -9.41
CA LYS A 21 -44.55 -41.90 -10.30
C LYS A 21 -44.07 -41.92 -11.76
N PRO A 22 -43.39 -42.99 -12.21
CA PRO A 22 -43.51 -43.38 -13.60
C PRO A 22 -44.97 -43.82 -13.84
N ALA A 23 -45.51 -43.48 -15.01
CA ALA A 23 -46.72 -44.13 -15.49
C ALA A 23 -46.51 -45.66 -15.47
N GLU A 24 -47.56 -46.39 -15.09
CA GLU A 24 -47.66 -47.85 -15.02
C GLU A 24 -47.26 -48.50 -13.67
N THR A 25 -48.31 -48.84 -12.91
CA THR A 25 -48.48 -49.98 -11.99
C THR A 25 -47.23 -50.72 -11.50
N VAL A 26 -47.00 -50.68 -10.18
CA VAL A 26 -46.94 -51.82 -9.24
C VAL A 26 -46.73 -51.24 -7.84
N GLU A 27 -47.47 -51.76 -6.85
CA GLU A 27 -47.38 -51.41 -5.42
C GLU A 27 -45.92 -51.39 -4.93
N THR A 28 -45.37 -50.22 -4.67
CA THR A 28 -44.10 -50.08 -3.94
C THR A 28 -44.41 -50.03 -2.45
N ARG A 29 -44.11 -51.13 -1.74
CA ARG A 29 -43.96 -51.15 -0.28
C ARG A 29 -42.84 -50.16 0.12
N GLY A 30 -43.11 -49.20 1.02
CA GLY A 30 -42.06 -48.46 1.72
C GLY A 30 -42.17 -46.94 1.83
N SER A 31 -43.37 -46.35 1.84
CA SER A 31 -43.57 -44.97 2.28
C SER A 31 -43.83 -44.97 3.80
N GLU A 32 -42.80 -44.79 4.61
CA GLU A 32 -42.93 -44.48 6.04
C GLU A 32 -42.48 -43.04 6.26
N ASN A 33 -43.33 -42.22 6.91
CA ASN A 33 -43.01 -40.88 7.42
C ASN A 33 -42.81 -39.76 6.39
N GLY A 34 -43.31 -39.91 5.16
CA GLY A 34 -43.10 -38.94 4.07
C GLY A 34 -41.67 -38.98 3.51
N ILE A 35 -40.83 -39.90 4.00
CA ILE A 35 -39.50 -40.19 3.47
C ILE A 35 -39.61 -41.41 2.56
N GLN A 36 -39.16 -41.25 1.32
CA GLN A 36 -39.16 -42.32 0.34
C GLN A 36 -37.76 -42.88 0.16
N PHE A 37 -37.60 -44.18 0.31
CA PHE A 37 -36.38 -44.88 -0.07
C PHE A 37 -36.50 -45.43 -1.50
N THR A 38 -35.57 -45.03 -2.37
CA THR A 38 -35.45 -45.54 -3.73
C THR A 38 -34.22 -46.46 -3.81
N PRO A 39 -34.39 -47.79 -3.93
CA PRO A 39 -33.28 -48.71 -4.18
C PRO A 39 -32.69 -48.40 -5.55
N THR A 40 -31.41 -48.07 -5.63
CA THR A 40 -30.80 -47.71 -6.90
C THR A 40 -30.21 -48.94 -7.58
N THR A 41 -30.85 -49.42 -8.64
CA THR A 41 -30.14 -50.04 -9.78
C THR A 41 -29.63 -48.91 -10.67
N GLU A 42 -28.41 -49.01 -11.20
CA GLU A 42 -27.83 -47.95 -12.05
C GLU A 42 -28.81 -47.46 -13.13
N PRO A 43 -28.87 -46.15 -13.42
CA PRO A 43 -27.99 -45.07 -12.93
C PRO A 43 -28.49 -44.31 -11.69
N ILE A 44 -27.58 -43.97 -10.77
CA ILE A 44 -27.86 -43.32 -9.46
C ILE A 44 -27.85 -41.80 -9.57
N ILE A 45 -28.61 -41.07 -8.74
CA ILE A 45 -28.54 -39.59 -8.72
C ILE A 45 -27.23 -39.15 -8.05
N THR A 46 -26.46 -38.30 -8.74
CA THR A 46 -25.15 -37.81 -8.30
C THR A 46 -25.18 -36.36 -7.85
N THR A 47 -26.09 -35.55 -8.40
CA THR A 47 -26.29 -34.14 -8.03
C THR A 47 -27.78 -33.77 -8.05
N PHE A 48 -28.13 -32.77 -7.25
CA PHE A 48 -29.48 -32.24 -7.15
C PHE A 48 -29.41 -30.71 -6.99
N SER A 49 -30.29 -29.99 -7.67
CA SER A 49 -30.45 -28.55 -7.54
C SER A 49 -31.92 -28.19 -7.75
N GLY A 50 -32.42 -27.18 -7.04
CA GLY A 50 -33.81 -26.74 -7.22
C GLY A 50 -34.02 -25.30 -6.81
N THR A 51 -34.97 -24.65 -7.49
CA THR A 51 -35.49 -23.31 -7.20
C THR A 51 -37.00 -23.36 -6.96
N ASN A 52 -37.62 -22.20 -6.83
CA ASN A 52 -39.08 -22.06 -6.75
C ASN A 52 -39.80 -22.41 -8.06
N SER A 53 -39.10 -22.42 -9.20
CA SER A 53 -39.68 -22.71 -10.52
C SER A 53 -39.17 -23.99 -11.18
N MET A 54 -38.08 -24.59 -10.69
CA MET A 54 -37.50 -25.79 -11.30
C MET A 54 -36.88 -26.73 -10.27
N VAL A 55 -36.88 -28.02 -10.58
CA VAL A 55 -36.07 -29.05 -9.92
C VAL A 55 -35.23 -29.75 -10.97
N SER A 56 -33.96 -29.98 -10.69
CA SER A 56 -33.05 -30.70 -11.57
C SER A 56 -32.17 -31.68 -10.80
N PHE A 57 -31.84 -32.79 -11.46
CA PHE A 57 -30.94 -33.80 -10.93
C PHE A 57 -30.17 -34.49 -12.04
N THR A 58 -28.93 -34.88 -11.76
CA THR A 58 -28.08 -35.61 -12.70
C THR A 58 -27.86 -37.03 -12.19
N LYS A 59 -27.86 -37.98 -13.13
CA LYS A 59 -27.63 -39.40 -12.86
C LYS A 59 -26.19 -39.82 -13.22
N SER A 60 -25.73 -40.94 -12.68
CA SER A 60 -24.37 -41.46 -12.85
C SER A 60 -24.01 -41.86 -14.27
N ASP A 61 -24.99 -42.05 -15.16
CA ASP A 61 -24.78 -42.25 -16.59
C ASP A 61 -24.62 -40.93 -17.38
N GLY A 62 -24.66 -39.79 -16.69
CA GLY A 62 -24.60 -38.44 -17.27
C GLY A 62 -25.95 -37.89 -17.74
N THR A 63 -27.05 -38.64 -17.56
CA THR A 63 -28.39 -38.13 -17.90
C THR A 63 -28.82 -37.07 -16.89
N SER A 64 -29.09 -35.85 -17.34
CA SER A 64 -29.63 -34.79 -16.50
C SER A 64 -31.12 -34.62 -16.74
N CYS A 65 -31.91 -34.69 -15.68
CA CYS A 65 -33.37 -34.55 -15.70
C CYS A 65 -33.78 -33.26 -15.00
N PHE A 66 -34.85 -32.63 -15.48
CA PHE A 66 -35.42 -31.46 -14.81
C PHE A 66 -36.94 -31.39 -15.00
N ILE A 67 -37.60 -30.75 -14.05
CA ILE A 67 -39.05 -30.63 -13.94
C ILE A 67 -39.36 -29.17 -13.62
N LEU A 68 -40.26 -28.57 -14.40
CA LEU A 68 -40.76 -27.21 -14.14
C LEU A 68 -41.89 -27.25 -13.13
N ARG A 69 -41.88 -26.27 -12.23
CA ARG A 69 -42.91 -26.02 -11.24
C ARG A 69 -43.82 -24.90 -11.73
N GLN A 70 -45.13 -25.08 -11.61
CA GLN A 70 -46.12 -24.05 -11.84
C GLN A 70 -47.04 -23.97 -10.64
N LYS A 71 -47.24 -22.78 -10.09
CA LYS A 71 -48.27 -22.57 -9.07
C LYS A 71 -49.61 -22.35 -9.76
N ASP A 72 -50.62 -23.08 -9.34
CA ASP A 72 -52.01 -22.80 -9.74
C ASP A 72 -52.53 -21.53 -9.04
N LEU A 73 -53.76 -21.13 -9.38
CA LEU A 73 -54.41 -19.93 -8.83
C LEU A 73 -54.64 -20.02 -7.32
N ASP A 74 -54.67 -21.24 -6.76
CA ASP A 74 -54.86 -21.51 -5.34
C ASP A 74 -53.52 -21.61 -4.57
N GLY A 75 -52.40 -21.47 -5.28
CA GLY A 75 -51.05 -21.52 -4.72
C GLY A 75 -50.46 -22.92 -4.62
N ASN A 76 -51.16 -23.97 -5.05
CA ASN A 76 -50.64 -25.33 -5.08
C ASN A 76 -49.62 -25.48 -6.20
N VAL A 77 -48.53 -26.19 -5.91
CA VAL A 77 -47.50 -26.45 -6.92
C VAL A 77 -47.88 -27.66 -7.76
N THR A 78 -47.98 -27.46 -9.06
CA THR A 78 -48.13 -28.49 -10.09
C THR A 78 -46.81 -28.69 -10.82
N PHE A 79 -46.53 -29.93 -11.22
CA PHE A 79 -45.29 -30.30 -11.90
C PHE A 79 -45.55 -30.56 -13.38
N GLY A 80 -44.72 -29.94 -14.23
CA GLY A 80 -44.71 -30.20 -15.66
C GLY A 80 -44.17 -31.59 -16.01
N LYS A 81 -44.13 -31.91 -17.31
CA LYS A 81 -43.49 -33.14 -17.79
C LYS A 81 -42.00 -33.12 -17.49
N THR A 82 -41.47 -34.23 -17.01
CA THR A 82 -40.02 -34.42 -16.84
C THR A 82 -39.32 -34.32 -18.19
N MET A 83 -38.39 -33.38 -18.29
CA MET A 83 -37.49 -33.22 -19.43
C MET A 83 -36.13 -33.82 -19.10
N SER A 84 -35.42 -34.32 -20.11
CA SER A 84 -34.08 -34.89 -19.91
C SER A 84 -33.13 -34.52 -21.04
N VAL A 85 -31.91 -34.14 -20.67
CA VAL A 85 -30.80 -33.95 -21.58
C VAL A 85 -29.82 -35.10 -21.36
N LYS A 86 -29.70 -35.97 -22.36
CA LYS A 86 -28.73 -37.08 -22.33
C LYS A 86 -27.44 -36.63 -23.01
N ARG A 87 -26.40 -36.43 -22.21
CA ARG A 87 -25.03 -36.27 -22.70
C ARG A 87 -24.13 -37.16 -21.88
N THR A 88 -23.30 -37.96 -22.55
CA THR A 88 -22.24 -38.69 -21.89
C THR A 88 -21.34 -37.69 -21.17
N GLN A 89 -21.00 -37.95 -19.91
CA GLN A 89 -20.03 -37.19 -19.10
C GLN A 89 -20.51 -35.94 -18.35
N VAL A 90 -21.81 -35.69 -18.16
CA VAL A 90 -22.25 -34.64 -17.21
C VAL A 90 -21.89 -35.06 -15.77
N VAL A 91 -21.20 -34.19 -15.04
CA VAL A 91 -20.71 -34.44 -13.67
C VAL A 91 -21.38 -33.57 -12.62
N ASP A 92 -21.93 -32.40 -13.00
CA ASP A 92 -22.59 -31.48 -12.09
C ASP A 92 -23.73 -30.71 -12.79
N SER A 93 -24.70 -30.25 -12.02
CA SER A 93 -25.84 -29.46 -12.50
C SER A 93 -26.34 -28.46 -11.47
N SER A 94 -26.75 -27.28 -11.94
CA SER A 94 -27.34 -26.24 -11.10
C SER A 94 -28.49 -25.53 -11.81
N SER A 95 -29.64 -25.43 -11.15
CA SER A 95 -30.85 -24.81 -11.66
C SER A 95 -31.02 -23.39 -11.11
N GLY A 96 -31.25 -22.43 -12.00
CA GLY A 96 -31.86 -21.13 -11.71
C GLY A 96 -33.29 -21.07 -12.26
N ASP A 97 -34.01 -19.97 -12.02
CA ASP A 97 -35.37 -19.81 -12.55
C ASP A 97 -35.40 -19.59 -14.08
N SER A 98 -34.32 -19.02 -14.62
CA SER A 98 -34.20 -18.71 -16.06
C SER A 98 -33.32 -19.68 -16.84
N CYS A 99 -32.52 -20.54 -16.19
CA CYS A 99 -31.61 -21.44 -16.89
C CYS A 99 -31.20 -22.66 -16.05
N LEU A 100 -30.94 -23.78 -16.73
CA LEU A 100 -30.26 -24.95 -16.18
C LEU A 100 -28.82 -25.00 -16.70
N LEU A 101 -27.85 -25.04 -15.80
CA LEU A 101 -26.45 -25.25 -16.13
C LEU A 101 -26.05 -26.68 -15.89
N LEU A 102 -25.40 -27.27 -16.90
CA LEU A 102 -24.79 -28.60 -16.83
C LEU A 102 -23.28 -28.46 -17.04
N LEU A 103 -22.50 -29.16 -16.22
CA LEU A 103 -21.05 -29.22 -16.32
C LEU A 103 -20.63 -30.62 -16.74
N SER A 104 -19.83 -30.72 -17.80
CA SER A 104 -19.24 -31.99 -18.22
C SER A 104 -17.88 -32.26 -17.57
N SER A 105 -17.42 -33.52 -17.59
CA SER A 105 -16.16 -33.95 -16.96
C SER A 105 -14.91 -33.32 -17.60
N ASP A 106 -14.98 -32.96 -18.88
CA ASP A 106 -13.99 -32.18 -19.62
C ASP A 106 -14.07 -30.67 -19.34
N GLY A 107 -15.04 -30.23 -18.52
CA GLY A 107 -15.18 -28.87 -18.01
C GLY A 107 -15.87 -27.90 -18.95
N ILE A 108 -16.75 -28.41 -19.83
CA ILE A 108 -17.60 -27.61 -20.71
C ILE A 108 -18.90 -27.29 -19.99
N VAL A 109 -19.30 -26.01 -20.03
CA VAL A 109 -20.59 -25.55 -19.50
C VAL A 109 -21.63 -25.54 -20.59
N ILE A 110 -22.77 -26.13 -20.31
CA ILE A 110 -23.92 -26.23 -21.20
C ILE A 110 -25.10 -25.54 -20.52
N CYS A 111 -25.64 -24.52 -21.17
CA CYS A 111 -26.83 -23.82 -20.73
C CYS A 111 -28.07 -24.38 -21.45
N VAL A 112 -29.11 -24.70 -20.69
CA VAL A 112 -30.40 -25.16 -21.20
C VAL A 112 -31.46 -24.16 -20.76
N ASP A 113 -32.13 -23.55 -21.73
CA ASP A 113 -33.28 -22.69 -21.49
C ASP A 113 -34.52 -23.57 -21.26
N PRO A 114 -35.16 -23.51 -20.08
CA PRO A 114 -36.32 -24.33 -19.78
C PRO A 114 -37.61 -23.86 -20.47
N SER A 115 -37.67 -22.61 -20.97
CA SER A 115 -38.88 -21.98 -21.52
C SER A 115 -39.13 -22.26 -23.01
N ALA A 116 -38.12 -22.75 -23.73
CA ALA A 116 -38.15 -23.14 -25.15
C ALA A 116 -37.98 -24.67 -25.28
N PRO A 117 -38.10 -25.34 -26.45
CA PRO A 117 -37.62 -26.72 -26.55
C PRO A 117 -36.20 -26.75 -25.98
N ALA A 118 -35.94 -27.63 -25.00
CA ALA A 118 -34.76 -27.66 -24.14
C ALA A 118 -33.45 -27.88 -24.92
N VAL A 119 -33.04 -26.89 -25.71
CA VAL A 119 -31.91 -26.94 -26.64
C VAL A 119 -30.65 -26.62 -25.84
N PRO A 120 -29.73 -27.59 -25.66
CA PRO A 120 -28.51 -27.35 -24.90
C PRO A 120 -27.53 -26.52 -25.73
N ARG A 121 -27.12 -25.36 -25.21
CA ARG A 121 -26.14 -24.46 -25.83
C ARG A 121 -24.80 -24.54 -25.09
N SER A 122 -23.72 -24.87 -25.80
CA SER A 122 -22.38 -24.85 -25.22
C SER A 122 -21.90 -23.42 -25.06
N LEU A 123 -21.36 -23.08 -23.89
CA LEU A 123 -20.76 -21.78 -23.61
C LEU A 123 -19.24 -21.76 -23.85
N GLN A 124 -18.65 -22.85 -24.38
CA GLN A 124 -17.20 -22.97 -24.56
C GLN A 124 -16.60 -21.91 -25.49
N ASN A 125 -17.37 -21.40 -26.45
CA ASN A 125 -16.90 -20.34 -27.36
C ASN A 125 -16.68 -19.00 -26.63
N VAL A 126 -17.27 -18.83 -25.45
CA VAL A 126 -17.13 -17.63 -24.60
C VAL A 126 -16.19 -17.93 -23.42
N ILE A 127 -16.29 -19.14 -22.87
CA ILE A 127 -15.46 -19.60 -21.74
C ILE A 127 -14.22 -20.33 -22.30
N ASN A 128 -13.13 -19.60 -22.51
CA ASN A 128 -11.86 -20.15 -23.03
C ASN A 128 -11.01 -20.89 -21.97
N LYS A 129 -11.63 -21.44 -20.92
CA LYS A 129 -10.97 -22.17 -19.82
C LYS A 129 -11.82 -23.35 -19.38
N ARG A 130 -11.19 -24.35 -18.75
CA ARG A 130 -11.91 -25.47 -18.14
C ARG A 130 -12.68 -25.00 -16.91
N VAL A 131 -13.94 -25.36 -16.80
CA VAL A 131 -14.79 -25.10 -15.63
C VAL A 131 -14.78 -26.29 -14.69
N ILE A 132 -14.76 -26.03 -13.38
CA ILE A 132 -14.73 -27.06 -12.33
C ILE A 132 -15.97 -27.02 -11.42
N GLN A 133 -16.74 -25.93 -11.43
CA GLN A 133 -17.97 -25.81 -10.67
C GLN A 133 -18.95 -24.85 -11.35
N VAL A 134 -20.26 -25.14 -11.24
CA VAL A 134 -21.36 -24.26 -11.64
C VAL A 134 -22.29 -24.00 -10.46
N ALA A 135 -22.86 -22.81 -10.36
CA ALA A 135 -23.92 -22.49 -9.42
C ALA A 135 -24.87 -21.44 -10.01
N CYS A 136 -26.15 -21.57 -9.70
CA CYS A 136 -27.22 -20.67 -10.12
C CYS A 136 -27.91 -20.09 -8.90
N GLY A 137 -28.20 -18.80 -8.94
CA GLY A 137 -29.24 -18.19 -8.13
C GLY A 137 -30.56 -18.14 -8.91
N ASP A 138 -31.49 -17.30 -8.49
CA ASP A 138 -32.80 -17.22 -9.15
C ASP A 138 -32.66 -16.73 -10.59
N HIS A 139 -31.92 -15.63 -10.79
CA HIS A 139 -31.80 -14.96 -12.09
C HIS A 139 -30.35 -14.68 -12.50
N HIS A 140 -29.37 -15.33 -11.87
CA HIS A 140 -27.96 -15.18 -12.20
C HIS A 140 -27.21 -16.51 -12.08
N SER A 141 -26.05 -16.56 -12.71
CA SER A 141 -25.18 -17.73 -12.70
C SER A 141 -23.76 -17.33 -12.34
N ILE A 142 -23.06 -18.25 -11.68
CA ILE A 142 -21.64 -18.15 -11.37
C ILE A 142 -20.95 -19.48 -11.67
N ILE A 143 -19.76 -19.39 -12.24
CA ILE A 143 -18.90 -20.55 -12.52
C ILE A 143 -17.51 -20.32 -11.94
N LEU A 144 -16.84 -21.42 -11.61
CA LEU A 144 -15.46 -21.45 -11.16
C LEU A 144 -14.60 -22.19 -12.18
N THR A 145 -13.55 -21.55 -12.68
CA THR A 145 -12.59 -22.16 -13.60
C THR A 145 -11.48 -22.90 -12.86
N GLU A 146 -10.78 -23.79 -13.56
CA GLU A 146 -9.71 -24.62 -13.00
C GLU A 146 -8.51 -23.83 -12.45
N ASP A 147 -8.33 -22.59 -12.91
CA ASP A 147 -7.33 -21.64 -12.46
C ASP A 147 -7.83 -20.74 -11.32
N GLY A 148 -9.03 -20.96 -10.80
CA GLY A 148 -9.57 -20.26 -9.63
C GLY A 148 -10.21 -18.90 -9.92
N GLN A 149 -10.68 -18.66 -11.15
CA GLN A 149 -11.40 -17.43 -11.51
C GLN A 149 -12.91 -17.65 -11.43
N ALA A 150 -13.64 -16.64 -10.95
CA ALA A 150 -15.09 -16.60 -10.98
C ALA A 150 -15.59 -15.82 -12.21
N LEU A 151 -16.54 -16.40 -12.96
CA LEU A 151 -17.28 -15.70 -14.01
C LEU A 151 -18.77 -15.71 -13.69
N THR A 152 -19.44 -14.59 -13.97
CA THR A 152 -20.85 -14.37 -13.63
C THR A 152 -21.63 -13.78 -14.80
N TRP A 153 -22.91 -14.10 -14.91
CA TRP A 153 -23.85 -13.49 -15.86
C TRP A 153 -25.30 -13.62 -15.36
N GLY A 154 -26.24 -12.98 -16.05
CA GLY A 154 -27.66 -12.87 -15.68
C GLY A 154 -28.00 -11.51 -15.09
N SER A 155 -28.99 -11.46 -14.21
CA SER A 155 -29.45 -10.24 -13.51
C SER A 155 -28.38 -9.71 -12.57
N ASN A 156 -28.18 -8.39 -12.60
CA ASN A 156 -27.37 -7.66 -11.64
C ASN A 156 -28.20 -6.68 -10.83
N ALA A 157 -29.52 -6.80 -10.76
CA ALA A 157 -30.39 -5.77 -10.15
C ALA A 157 -30.02 -5.43 -8.68
N GLN A 158 -29.46 -6.39 -7.93
CA GLN A 158 -29.02 -6.25 -6.53
C GLN A 158 -27.50 -6.36 -6.38
N GLY A 159 -26.76 -6.37 -7.48
CA GLY A 159 -25.29 -6.45 -7.47
C GLY A 159 -24.75 -7.87 -7.41
N GLN A 160 -25.60 -8.89 -7.59
CA GLN A 160 -25.29 -10.31 -7.41
C GLN A 160 -24.24 -10.87 -8.40
N LEU A 161 -23.89 -10.13 -9.45
CA LEU A 161 -22.78 -10.48 -10.34
C LEU A 161 -21.42 -10.04 -9.78
N GLY A 162 -21.37 -9.15 -8.79
CA GLY A 162 -20.09 -8.70 -8.21
C GLY A 162 -19.33 -7.75 -9.14
N LEU A 163 -20.04 -7.16 -10.10
CA LEU A 163 -19.53 -6.22 -11.10
C LEU A 163 -20.05 -4.81 -10.76
N THR A 164 -19.19 -3.81 -10.83
CA THR A 164 -19.52 -2.42 -10.50
C THR A 164 -20.72 -1.89 -11.33
N PHE A 165 -21.66 -1.22 -10.66
CA PHE A 165 -22.89 -0.67 -11.23
C PHE A 165 -22.72 0.70 -11.93
N PRO A 166 -23.69 1.13 -12.80
CA PRO A 166 -24.70 0.33 -13.49
C PRO A 166 -24.67 0.59 -15.02
N LYS A 167 -24.39 -0.46 -15.80
CA LYS A 167 -25.06 -0.81 -17.08
C LYS A 167 -24.27 -1.91 -17.79
N PRO A 168 -24.94 -2.95 -18.32
CA PRO A 168 -26.38 -3.24 -18.28
C PRO A 168 -26.84 -3.94 -16.97
N SER A 169 -28.14 -3.90 -16.67
CA SER A 169 -28.77 -4.57 -15.51
C SER A 169 -28.87 -6.08 -15.65
N VAL A 170 -28.69 -6.59 -16.87
CA VAL A 170 -28.60 -8.01 -17.19
C VAL A 170 -27.40 -8.19 -18.12
N LEU A 171 -26.55 -9.17 -17.83
CA LEU A 171 -25.45 -9.57 -18.70
C LEU A 171 -25.75 -10.94 -19.30
N GLU A 172 -25.74 -11.03 -20.63
CA GLU A 172 -26.03 -12.29 -21.34
C GLU A 172 -24.81 -13.23 -21.43
N ALA A 173 -23.60 -12.69 -21.27
CA ALA A 173 -22.35 -13.42 -21.45
C ALA A 173 -21.57 -13.55 -20.12
N PRO A 174 -20.95 -14.72 -19.85
CA PRO A 174 -20.05 -14.90 -18.72
C PRO A 174 -18.96 -13.82 -18.68
N THR A 175 -18.91 -13.08 -17.57
CA THR A 175 -17.97 -11.97 -17.36
C THR A 175 -17.13 -12.22 -16.11
N SER A 176 -15.83 -11.94 -16.17
CA SER A 176 -14.91 -12.16 -15.04
C SER A 176 -15.17 -11.18 -13.90
N VAL A 177 -15.22 -11.70 -12.66
CA VAL A 177 -15.25 -10.88 -11.44
C VAL A 177 -13.83 -10.42 -11.11
N ALA A 178 -13.34 -9.39 -11.80
CA ALA A 178 -11.94 -8.93 -11.74
C ALA A 178 -11.44 -8.61 -10.32
N ALA A 179 -12.35 -8.22 -9.42
CA ALA A 179 -12.05 -7.95 -8.00
C ALA A 179 -11.48 -9.18 -7.26
N LEU A 180 -11.82 -10.39 -7.72
CA LEU A 180 -11.38 -11.68 -7.16
C LEU A 180 -10.25 -12.34 -7.97
N SER A 181 -9.73 -11.72 -9.03
CA SER A 181 -8.78 -12.38 -9.95
C SER A 181 -7.46 -12.83 -9.30
N GLY A 182 -7.05 -12.17 -8.22
CA GLY A 182 -5.90 -12.56 -7.40
C GLY A 182 -6.21 -13.54 -6.27
N VAL A 183 -7.47 -13.88 -6.01
CA VAL A 183 -7.85 -14.74 -4.89
C VAL A 183 -7.88 -16.20 -5.35
N PRO A 184 -7.17 -17.13 -4.70
CA PRO A 184 -7.23 -18.53 -5.09
C PRO A 184 -8.56 -19.16 -4.65
N LEU A 185 -9.57 -19.15 -5.51
CA LEU A 185 -10.92 -19.66 -5.19
C LEU A 185 -11.00 -21.20 -5.30
N VAL A 186 -11.76 -21.80 -4.40
CA VAL A 186 -12.05 -23.25 -4.37
C VAL A 186 -13.54 -23.56 -4.45
N GLN A 187 -14.41 -22.61 -4.10
CA GLN A 187 -15.85 -22.79 -4.18
C GLN A 187 -16.54 -21.50 -4.59
N VAL A 188 -17.58 -21.61 -5.42
CA VAL A 188 -18.58 -20.57 -5.65
C VAL A 188 -19.97 -21.08 -5.27
N THR A 189 -20.85 -20.21 -4.79
CA THR A 189 -22.25 -20.56 -4.52
C THR A 189 -23.13 -19.33 -4.71
N ALA A 190 -24.39 -19.57 -5.03
CA ALA A 190 -25.39 -18.52 -5.25
C ALA A 190 -26.63 -18.85 -4.40
N GLY A 191 -27.16 -17.83 -3.73
CA GLY A 191 -28.52 -17.85 -3.17
C GLY A 191 -29.49 -17.19 -4.13
N GLY A 192 -30.65 -16.72 -3.64
CA GLY A 192 -31.69 -16.14 -4.49
C GLY A 192 -31.19 -14.98 -5.35
N ALA A 193 -30.68 -13.92 -4.69
CA ALA A 193 -30.07 -12.75 -5.34
C ALA A 193 -28.75 -12.31 -4.68
N HIS A 194 -27.99 -13.26 -4.15
CA HIS A 194 -26.65 -13.03 -3.61
C HIS A 194 -25.70 -14.17 -3.99
N SER A 195 -24.41 -13.90 -3.89
CA SER A 195 -23.34 -14.80 -4.33
C SER A 195 -22.23 -14.83 -3.30
N PHE A 196 -21.56 -15.97 -3.22
CA PHE A 196 -20.40 -16.18 -2.37
C PHE A 196 -19.27 -16.89 -3.11
N ALA A 197 -18.05 -16.60 -2.68
CA ALA A 197 -16.86 -17.33 -3.07
C ALA A 197 -15.99 -17.66 -1.84
N LEU A 198 -15.36 -18.83 -1.86
CA LEU A 198 -14.46 -19.32 -0.82
C LEU A 198 -13.05 -19.44 -1.37
N SER A 199 -12.06 -18.88 -0.68
CA SER A 199 -10.65 -19.06 -1.02
C SER A 199 -10.06 -20.35 -0.43
N VAL A 200 -8.94 -20.82 -0.99
CA VAL A 200 -8.14 -21.92 -0.40
C VAL A 200 -7.75 -21.61 1.05
N SER A 201 -7.56 -20.32 1.38
CA SER A 201 -7.19 -19.87 2.74
C SER A 201 -8.39 -19.76 3.69
N GLY A 202 -9.58 -20.18 3.27
CA GLY A 202 -10.80 -20.13 4.09
C GLY A 202 -11.41 -18.75 4.25
N THR A 203 -11.00 -17.77 3.43
CA THR A 203 -11.63 -16.44 3.40
C THR A 203 -12.92 -16.51 2.60
N VAL A 204 -13.98 -15.94 3.15
CA VAL A 204 -15.31 -15.90 2.55
C VAL A 204 -15.56 -14.51 1.97
N PHE A 205 -15.98 -14.45 0.71
CA PHE A 205 -16.36 -13.22 0.02
C PHE A 205 -17.83 -13.30 -0.38
N GLY A 206 -18.63 -12.29 0.00
CA GLY A 206 -20.06 -12.21 -0.31
C GLY A 206 -20.44 -10.91 -1.02
N TRP A 207 -21.43 -10.98 -1.90
CA TRP A 207 -22.00 -9.82 -2.61
C TRP A 207 -23.42 -10.10 -3.11
N GLY A 208 -24.14 -9.06 -3.52
CA GLY A 208 -25.54 -9.07 -3.91
C GLY A 208 -26.47 -8.50 -2.84
N GLN A 209 -27.71 -9.00 -2.81
CA GLN A 209 -28.75 -8.58 -1.88
C GLN A 209 -28.37 -8.91 -0.43
N ASN A 210 -28.68 -7.99 0.50
CA ASN A 210 -28.35 -8.11 1.92
C ASN A 210 -29.46 -7.57 2.87
N ASP A 211 -30.67 -7.33 2.38
CA ASP A 211 -31.80 -6.80 3.15
C ASP A 211 -32.21 -7.63 4.39
N ALA A 212 -31.86 -8.91 4.46
CA ALA A 212 -32.03 -9.79 5.63
C ALA A 212 -30.72 -10.07 6.40
N GLY A 213 -29.59 -9.51 5.99
CA GLY A 213 -28.28 -9.80 6.56
C GLY A 213 -27.61 -11.06 5.98
N GLN A 214 -28.09 -11.56 4.83
CA GLN A 214 -27.62 -12.79 4.20
C GLN A 214 -26.16 -12.77 3.72
N LEU A 215 -25.52 -11.60 3.72
CA LEU A 215 -24.07 -11.45 3.51
C LEU A 215 -23.25 -11.56 4.80
N GLY A 216 -23.86 -11.45 5.98
CA GLY A 216 -23.18 -11.61 7.27
C GLY A 216 -22.26 -10.46 7.67
N LEU A 217 -22.44 -9.28 7.07
CA LEU A 217 -21.55 -8.11 7.22
C LEU A 217 -21.88 -7.22 8.43
N GLY A 218 -22.93 -7.55 9.20
CA GLY A 218 -23.39 -6.76 10.34
C GLY A 218 -24.31 -5.59 9.99
N ASP A 219 -24.76 -5.52 8.74
CA ASP A 219 -25.70 -4.51 8.23
C ASP A 219 -26.68 -5.14 7.22
N LYS A 220 -27.58 -4.32 6.66
CA LYS A 220 -28.58 -4.73 5.66
C LYS A 220 -28.36 -4.11 4.27
N THR A 221 -27.14 -3.67 3.97
CA THR A 221 -26.81 -2.93 2.74
C THR A 221 -26.31 -3.88 1.67
N ASP A 222 -26.94 -3.83 0.49
CA ASP A 222 -26.54 -4.61 -0.68
C ASP A 222 -25.12 -4.24 -1.13
N ARG A 223 -24.37 -5.22 -1.64
CA ARG A 223 -22.98 -5.03 -2.10
C ARG A 223 -22.86 -5.41 -3.55
N SER A 224 -22.42 -4.48 -4.39
CA SER A 224 -22.25 -4.73 -5.83
C SER A 224 -20.91 -5.32 -6.22
N THR A 225 -19.97 -5.35 -5.28
CA THR A 225 -18.65 -5.94 -5.45
C THR A 225 -18.38 -6.91 -4.31
N PRO A 226 -17.54 -7.95 -4.53
CA PRO A 226 -17.18 -8.91 -3.49
C PRO A 226 -16.58 -8.24 -2.26
N VAL A 227 -17.12 -8.55 -1.08
CA VAL A 227 -16.61 -8.06 0.22
C VAL A 227 -16.26 -9.25 1.11
N SER A 228 -15.12 -9.15 1.81
CA SER A 228 -14.71 -10.18 2.78
C SER A 228 -15.62 -10.16 4.01
N VAL A 229 -16.12 -11.33 4.41
CA VAL A 229 -16.88 -11.51 5.66
C VAL A 229 -15.89 -11.67 6.82
N GLU A 230 -15.40 -10.56 7.35
CA GLU A 230 -14.25 -10.52 8.25
C GLU A 230 -14.40 -11.38 9.52
N CYS A 231 -15.62 -11.52 10.05
CA CYS A 231 -15.88 -12.35 11.23
C CYS A 231 -15.70 -13.86 11.00
N LEU A 232 -15.63 -14.31 9.74
CA LEU A 232 -15.29 -15.68 9.37
C LEU A 232 -13.79 -15.87 9.12
N ASN A 233 -13.01 -14.78 9.04
CA ASN A 233 -11.57 -14.89 8.88
C ASN A 233 -10.96 -15.68 10.04
N LEU A 234 -9.94 -16.48 9.75
CA LEU A 234 -9.26 -17.35 10.72
C LEU A 234 -10.13 -18.50 11.28
N LYS A 235 -11.42 -18.63 10.91
CA LYS A 235 -12.30 -19.74 11.34
C LYS A 235 -12.10 -21.03 10.54
N LYS A 236 -11.19 -21.02 9.55
CA LYS A 236 -10.90 -22.16 8.68
C LYS A 236 -12.14 -22.68 7.95
N THR A 237 -12.87 -21.80 7.29
CA THR A 237 -14.02 -22.18 6.46
C THR A 237 -13.61 -23.14 5.35
N VAL A 238 -14.39 -24.19 5.14
CA VAL A 238 -14.15 -25.23 4.11
C VAL A 238 -15.34 -25.42 3.17
N SER A 239 -16.54 -24.97 3.54
CA SER A 239 -17.70 -25.03 2.67
C SER A 239 -18.72 -23.94 3.00
N ILE A 240 -19.40 -23.45 1.97
CA ILE A 240 -20.52 -22.50 2.05
C ILE A 240 -21.73 -23.11 1.34
N SER A 241 -22.93 -22.91 1.88
CA SER A 241 -24.18 -23.23 1.20
C SER A 241 -25.16 -22.08 1.38
N CYS A 242 -25.79 -21.65 0.29
CA CYS A 242 -26.77 -20.57 0.29
C CYS A 242 -28.19 -21.12 0.11
N GLY A 243 -29.13 -20.58 0.87
CA GLY A 243 -30.56 -20.66 0.55
C GLY A 243 -31.04 -19.41 -0.17
N GLU A 244 -32.35 -19.18 -0.17
CA GLU A 244 -32.97 -18.04 -0.86
C GLU A 244 -32.53 -16.71 -0.24
N ARG A 245 -32.61 -16.62 1.10
CA ARG A 245 -32.29 -15.40 1.88
C ARG A 245 -31.45 -15.67 3.12
N HIS A 246 -30.76 -16.81 3.19
CA HIS A 246 -29.85 -17.16 4.28
C HIS A 246 -28.60 -17.89 3.76
N THR A 247 -27.58 -17.94 4.60
CA THR A 247 -26.30 -18.57 4.27
C THR A 247 -25.83 -19.41 5.46
N ALA A 248 -25.33 -20.62 5.16
CA ALA A 248 -24.69 -21.50 6.12
C ALA A 248 -23.22 -21.73 5.73
N VAL A 249 -22.35 -21.78 6.73
CA VAL A 249 -20.90 -21.92 6.59
C VAL A 249 -20.41 -23.05 7.48
N LEU A 250 -19.56 -23.91 6.91
CA LEU A 250 -18.92 -25.03 7.61
C LEU A 250 -17.41 -24.79 7.73
N THR A 251 -16.90 -24.94 8.94
CA THR A 251 -15.46 -24.86 9.22
C THR A 251 -14.80 -26.24 9.20
N LYS A 252 -13.47 -26.27 9.03
CA LYS A 252 -12.67 -27.51 9.09
C LYS A 252 -12.83 -28.27 10.41
N GLY A 253 -13.17 -27.58 11.49
CA GLY A 253 -13.45 -28.17 12.81
C GLY A 253 -14.87 -28.75 12.97
N GLY A 254 -15.70 -28.72 11.92
CA GLY A 254 -17.07 -29.21 11.96
C GLY A 254 -18.06 -28.28 12.67
N VAL A 255 -17.68 -27.01 12.88
CA VAL A 255 -18.59 -25.96 13.37
C VAL A 255 -19.41 -25.40 12.22
N VAL A 256 -20.72 -25.31 12.43
CA VAL A 256 -21.69 -24.67 11.52
C VAL A 256 -22.03 -23.27 12.03
N LEU A 257 -21.94 -22.29 11.13
CA LEU A 257 -22.41 -20.93 11.36
C LEU A 257 -23.48 -20.57 10.34
N THR A 258 -24.54 -19.89 10.77
CA THR A 258 -25.67 -19.47 9.93
C THR A 258 -25.94 -17.98 10.10
N PHE A 259 -26.46 -17.33 9.06
CA PHE A 259 -26.84 -15.91 9.05
C PHE A 259 -27.80 -15.57 7.90
N GLY A 260 -28.44 -14.41 7.97
CA GLY A 260 -29.48 -13.96 7.05
C GLY A 260 -30.88 -14.09 7.64
N SER A 261 -31.84 -14.45 6.79
CA SER A 261 -33.25 -14.59 7.16
C SER A 261 -33.48 -15.73 8.15
N GLY A 262 -34.17 -15.43 9.25
CA GLY A 262 -34.60 -16.41 10.25
C GLY A 262 -36.08 -16.73 10.22
N SER A 263 -36.87 -16.16 9.30
CA SER A 263 -38.34 -16.14 9.36
C SER A 263 -39.03 -17.50 9.54
N TYR A 264 -38.39 -18.59 9.12
CA TYR A 264 -38.90 -19.97 9.22
C TYR A 264 -38.03 -20.85 10.13
N GLY A 265 -37.13 -20.26 10.92
CA GLY A 265 -36.20 -21.00 11.78
C GLY A 265 -35.00 -21.61 11.06
N GLN A 266 -34.75 -21.26 9.78
CA GLN A 266 -33.74 -21.87 8.92
C GLN A 266 -32.28 -21.63 9.35
N LEU A 267 -32.08 -20.81 10.38
CA LEU A 267 -30.79 -20.54 11.00
C LEU A 267 -30.48 -21.49 12.17
N GLY A 268 -31.48 -22.13 12.78
CA GLY A 268 -31.27 -23.12 13.84
C GLY A 268 -30.87 -22.52 15.19
N HIS A 269 -31.28 -21.29 15.50
CA HIS A 269 -30.90 -20.57 16.74
C HIS A 269 -32.01 -20.51 17.79
N ASN A 270 -32.96 -21.44 17.74
CA ASN A 270 -34.14 -21.45 18.61
C ASN A 270 -34.94 -20.13 18.56
N GLY A 271 -35.11 -19.59 17.35
CA GLY A 271 -35.89 -18.38 17.12
C GLY A 271 -36.08 -18.11 15.63
N VAL A 272 -36.81 -17.02 15.33
CA VAL A 272 -37.15 -16.61 13.96
C VAL A 272 -36.56 -15.24 13.56
N LEU A 273 -35.61 -14.74 14.35
CA LEU A 273 -34.97 -13.46 14.08
C LEU A 273 -33.88 -13.60 13.02
N ASN A 274 -33.71 -12.55 12.22
CA ASN A 274 -32.61 -12.46 11.28
C ASN A 274 -31.29 -12.26 12.01
N GLU A 275 -30.23 -12.90 11.51
CA GLU A 275 -28.88 -12.74 12.04
C GLU A 275 -28.03 -11.96 11.03
N LEU A 276 -27.61 -10.76 11.40
CA LEU A 276 -26.80 -9.90 10.52
C LEU A 276 -25.33 -10.31 10.46
N ARG A 277 -24.89 -11.18 11.38
CA ARG A 277 -23.53 -11.72 11.46
C ARG A 277 -23.60 -13.24 11.61
N PRO A 278 -22.62 -13.98 11.08
CA PRO A 278 -22.50 -15.42 11.29
C PRO A 278 -22.56 -15.78 12.78
N ARG A 279 -23.54 -16.60 13.14
CA ARG A 279 -23.73 -17.11 14.49
C ARG A 279 -23.59 -18.62 14.50
N VAL A 280 -22.92 -19.13 15.51
CA VAL A 280 -22.73 -20.58 15.71
C VAL A 280 -24.08 -21.23 16.02
N VAL A 281 -24.38 -22.35 15.34
CA VAL A 281 -25.51 -23.22 15.67
C VAL A 281 -25.14 -24.06 16.89
N ALA A 282 -25.63 -23.67 18.07
CA ALA A 282 -25.17 -24.20 19.36
C ALA A 282 -25.42 -25.71 19.49
N GLU A 283 -26.55 -26.19 18.99
CA GLU A 283 -27.00 -27.57 19.06
C GLU A 283 -26.14 -28.53 18.21
N LEU A 284 -25.44 -28.00 17.20
CA LEU A 284 -24.51 -28.77 16.37
C LEU A 284 -23.06 -28.64 16.86
N TRP A 285 -22.79 -27.83 17.88
CA TRP A 285 -21.43 -27.63 18.39
C TRP A 285 -20.84 -28.93 18.96
N GLY A 286 -19.60 -29.24 18.57
CA GLY A 286 -18.91 -30.46 19.01
C GLY A 286 -19.37 -31.75 18.34
N THR A 287 -20.36 -31.72 17.45
CA THR A 287 -20.85 -32.92 16.75
C THR A 287 -19.97 -33.35 15.57
N ALA A 288 -19.04 -32.51 15.11
CA ALA A 288 -18.19 -32.72 13.94
C ALA A 288 -19.01 -32.91 12.63
N VAL A 289 -19.72 -31.85 12.25
CA VAL A 289 -20.44 -31.79 10.97
C VAL A 289 -19.46 -31.89 9.80
N THR A 290 -19.79 -32.71 8.79
CA THR A 290 -18.95 -32.93 7.60
C THR A 290 -19.55 -32.35 6.33
N GLN A 291 -20.86 -32.10 6.29
CA GLN A 291 -21.52 -31.50 5.14
C GLN A 291 -22.70 -30.65 5.59
N ILE A 292 -22.93 -29.54 4.88
CA ILE A 292 -24.12 -28.69 5.01
C ILE A 292 -24.78 -28.52 3.65
N SER A 293 -26.10 -28.36 3.61
CA SER A 293 -26.83 -28.05 2.38
C SER A 293 -28.08 -27.24 2.70
N CYS A 294 -28.30 -26.13 2.01
CA CYS A 294 -29.47 -25.27 2.16
C CYS A 294 -30.45 -25.50 1.01
N GLY A 295 -31.74 -25.63 1.34
CA GLY A 295 -32.82 -25.40 0.38
C GLY A 295 -33.26 -23.93 0.40
N SER A 296 -34.43 -23.61 -0.16
CA SER A 296 -34.92 -22.22 -0.21
C SER A 296 -34.99 -21.59 1.19
N ASN A 297 -35.61 -22.30 2.13
CA ASN A 297 -35.90 -21.81 3.48
C ASN A 297 -35.66 -22.87 4.57
N HIS A 298 -34.72 -23.80 4.36
CA HIS A 298 -34.33 -24.82 5.34
C HIS A 298 -32.85 -25.22 5.18
N THR A 299 -32.28 -25.85 6.20
CA THR A 299 -30.86 -26.21 6.26
C THR A 299 -30.68 -27.64 6.76
N LEU A 300 -29.81 -28.40 6.10
CA LEU A 300 -29.41 -29.77 6.44
C LEU A 300 -27.95 -29.76 6.94
N ALA A 301 -27.67 -30.58 7.94
CA ALA A 301 -26.32 -30.86 8.41
C ALA A 301 -26.10 -32.38 8.55
N LEU A 302 -25.04 -32.90 7.94
CA LEU A 302 -24.61 -34.30 8.08
C LEU A 302 -23.48 -34.38 9.10
N VAL A 303 -23.71 -35.13 10.18
CA VAL A 303 -22.72 -35.37 11.22
C VAL A 303 -21.84 -36.56 10.83
N GLY A 304 -20.54 -36.34 10.65
CA GLY A 304 -19.62 -37.33 10.10
C GLY A 304 -19.51 -38.63 10.91
N PRO A 305 -19.21 -38.57 12.21
CA PRO A 305 -19.00 -39.77 13.02
C PRO A 305 -20.26 -40.63 13.21
N THR A 306 -21.44 -40.01 13.31
CA THR A 306 -22.70 -40.73 13.55
C THR A 306 -23.50 -41.00 12.28
N LYS A 307 -23.11 -40.38 11.16
CA LYS A 307 -23.85 -40.37 9.90
C LYS A 307 -25.32 -39.91 10.05
N LYS A 308 -25.64 -39.19 11.12
CA LYS A 308 -26.98 -38.62 11.36
C LYS A 308 -27.14 -37.32 10.58
N ILE A 309 -28.36 -37.09 10.09
CA ILE A 309 -28.77 -35.85 9.43
C ILE A 309 -29.59 -35.04 10.42
N TYR A 310 -29.29 -33.75 10.52
CA TYR A 310 -30.08 -32.77 11.26
C TYR A 310 -30.72 -31.79 10.29
N LEU A 311 -31.98 -31.41 10.54
CA LEU A 311 -32.72 -30.42 9.78
C LEU A 311 -33.37 -29.36 10.65
N PHE A 312 -33.51 -28.17 10.10
CA PHE A 312 -34.19 -27.02 10.68
C PHE A 312 -34.59 -26.03 9.58
N GLY A 313 -35.63 -25.24 9.83
CA GLY A 313 -36.24 -24.32 8.87
C GLY A 313 -37.70 -24.62 8.59
N ARG A 314 -38.14 -24.24 7.39
CA ARG A 314 -39.53 -24.38 6.95
C ARG A 314 -39.94 -25.85 6.85
N GLY A 315 -41.13 -26.20 7.34
CA GLY A 315 -41.64 -27.59 7.38
C GLY A 315 -42.91 -27.87 6.58
N GLU A 316 -43.58 -26.86 6.05
CA GLU A 316 -44.93 -26.96 5.46
C GLU A 316 -45.07 -28.03 4.35
N GLU A 317 -44.03 -28.25 3.55
CA GLU A 317 -44.02 -29.22 2.42
C GLU A 317 -43.39 -30.57 2.82
N GLY A 318 -43.19 -30.83 4.11
CA GLY A 318 -42.57 -32.06 4.61
C GLY A 318 -41.04 -32.14 4.42
N GLN A 319 -40.40 -31.05 4.00
CA GLN A 319 -38.95 -30.99 3.71
C GLN A 319 -38.05 -31.22 4.94
N LEU A 320 -38.61 -31.23 6.16
CA LEU A 320 -37.88 -31.56 7.39
C LEU A 320 -37.83 -33.07 7.69
N GLY A 321 -38.69 -33.89 7.08
CA GLY A 321 -38.70 -35.34 7.27
C GLY A 321 -39.14 -35.82 8.66
N ASN A 322 -39.78 -34.97 9.46
CA ASN A 322 -40.15 -35.23 10.86
C ASN A 322 -41.66 -35.48 11.08
N ARG A 323 -42.43 -35.74 10.01
CA ARG A 323 -43.90 -35.96 10.01
C ARG A 323 -44.76 -34.74 10.42
N VAL A 324 -44.15 -33.59 10.70
CA VAL A 324 -44.89 -32.39 11.10
C VAL A 324 -44.71 -31.31 10.05
N SER A 325 -45.81 -30.71 9.61
CA SER A 325 -45.81 -29.60 8.64
C SER A 325 -45.49 -28.24 9.28
N THR A 326 -44.82 -28.25 10.44
CA THR A 326 -44.47 -27.03 11.19
C THR A 326 -43.00 -26.73 11.07
N ASP A 327 -42.68 -25.45 11.03
CA ASP A 327 -41.31 -24.96 11.02
C ASP A 327 -40.56 -25.36 12.30
N CYS A 328 -39.27 -25.63 12.16
CA CYS A 328 -38.40 -26.02 13.27
C CYS A 328 -37.22 -25.05 13.36
N SER A 329 -37.17 -24.24 14.41
CA SER A 329 -36.09 -23.27 14.65
C SER A 329 -34.86 -23.85 15.34
N VAL A 330 -34.84 -25.15 15.61
CA VAL A 330 -33.75 -25.88 16.28
C VAL A 330 -33.38 -27.08 15.41
N PRO A 331 -32.09 -27.41 15.25
CA PRO A 331 -31.67 -28.62 14.54
C PRO A 331 -32.22 -29.89 15.19
N LEU A 332 -33.02 -30.65 14.46
CA LEU A 332 -33.58 -31.92 14.90
C LEU A 332 -33.07 -33.08 14.03
N PRO A 333 -32.75 -34.25 14.62
CA PRO A 333 -32.31 -35.41 13.86
C PRO A 333 -33.47 -36.00 13.02
N VAL A 334 -33.14 -36.48 11.82
CA VAL A 334 -34.09 -37.20 10.96
C VAL A 334 -34.07 -38.68 11.29
N GLU A 335 -35.26 -39.27 11.40
CA GLU A 335 -35.43 -40.72 11.50
C GLU A 335 -35.66 -41.33 10.13
N LEU A 336 -34.62 -41.94 9.55
CA LEU A 336 -34.70 -42.62 8.26
C LEU A 336 -35.25 -44.05 8.43
N PRO A 337 -36.24 -44.48 7.61
CA PRO A 337 -36.79 -45.82 7.69
C PRO A 337 -35.78 -46.89 7.25
N HIS A 338 -35.74 -48.01 7.97
CA HIS A 338 -34.92 -49.21 7.68
C HIS A 338 -33.37 -49.04 7.65
N SER A 339 -32.82 -48.05 8.35
CA SER A 339 -31.35 -47.88 8.43
C SER A 339 -30.69 -48.86 9.43
N ASN A 340 -30.32 -50.06 8.99
CA ASN A 340 -29.25 -50.81 9.66
C ASN A 340 -27.91 -50.19 9.21
N ASP A 341 -27.31 -49.28 9.98
CA ASP A 341 -25.96 -48.72 9.80
C ASP A 341 -25.51 -48.38 8.35
N GLN A 342 -26.45 -48.04 7.46
CA GLN A 342 -26.14 -47.65 6.09
C GLN A 342 -25.43 -46.29 6.11
N SER A 343 -24.15 -46.25 5.71
CA SER A 343 -23.33 -45.04 5.77
C SER A 343 -23.83 -43.97 4.79
N ILE A 344 -24.68 -43.06 5.27
CA ILE A 344 -25.05 -41.85 4.52
C ILE A 344 -23.76 -41.15 4.09
N GLN A 345 -23.59 -40.96 2.78
CA GLN A 345 -22.37 -40.36 2.25
C GLN A 345 -22.54 -38.88 1.94
N ARG A 346 -23.70 -38.53 1.38
CA ARG A 346 -23.98 -37.16 0.91
C ARG A 346 -25.41 -36.76 1.19
N ILE A 347 -25.60 -35.49 1.51
CA ILE A 347 -26.88 -34.81 1.61
C ILE A 347 -27.02 -33.75 0.53
N PHE A 348 -28.25 -33.49 0.07
CA PHE A 348 -28.55 -32.40 -0.86
C PHE A 348 -29.87 -31.75 -0.49
N ALA A 349 -29.97 -30.45 -0.70
CA ALA A 349 -31.18 -29.67 -0.57
C ALA A 349 -31.30 -28.68 -1.72
N GLY A 350 -32.53 -28.40 -2.14
CA GLY A 350 -32.82 -27.45 -3.22
C GLY A 350 -34.32 -27.23 -3.35
N GLY A 351 -34.75 -25.97 -3.52
CA GLY A 351 -36.15 -25.61 -3.35
C GLY A 351 -36.67 -26.05 -1.97
N ASN A 352 -37.85 -26.71 -1.96
CA ASN A 352 -38.40 -27.39 -0.79
C ASN A 352 -38.18 -28.93 -0.82
N GLN A 353 -37.05 -29.40 -1.36
CA GLN A 353 -36.67 -30.83 -1.36
C GLN A 353 -35.41 -31.10 -0.54
N SER A 354 -35.33 -32.32 -0.02
CA SER A 354 -34.18 -32.87 0.70
C SER A 354 -33.86 -34.31 0.28
N PHE A 355 -32.57 -34.64 0.24
CA PHE A 355 -32.06 -35.96 -0.18
C PHE A 355 -30.92 -36.43 0.69
N ALA A 356 -30.83 -37.75 0.85
CA ALA A 356 -29.67 -38.43 1.42
C ALA A 356 -29.27 -39.64 0.58
N LEU A 357 -28.00 -39.71 0.17
CA LEU A 357 -27.46 -40.80 -0.64
C LEU A 357 -26.75 -41.84 0.24
N CYS A 358 -27.10 -43.11 0.05
CA CYS A 358 -26.51 -44.27 0.72
C CYS A 358 -25.75 -45.13 -0.29
N ALA A 359 -24.43 -45.27 -0.13
CA ALA A 359 -23.58 -46.08 -1.01
C ALA A 359 -22.78 -47.13 -0.24
N LEU A 360 -22.44 -48.23 -0.91
CA LEU A 360 -21.61 -49.32 -0.39
C LEU A 360 -20.16 -48.85 -0.26
N SER A 361 -19.75 -48.50 0.97
CA SER A 361 -18.37 -48.53 1.49
C SER A 361 -17.21 -48.14 0.55
N GLN A 362 -17.33 -47.08 -0.24
CA GLN A 362 -16.18 -46.31 -0.71
C GLN A 362 -16.23 -44.97 -0.01
N GLU A 363 -15.20 -44.62 0.77
CA GLU A 363 -15.08 -43.26 1.29
C GLU A 363 -15.27 -42.28 0.14
N PRO A 364 -16.06 -41.21 0.30
CA PRO A 364 -16.18 -40.19 -0.73
C PRO A 364 -14.76 -39.70 -1.04
N GLU A 365 -14.35 -39.78 -2.31
CA GLU A 365 -13.15 -39.08 -2.76
C GLU A 365 -13.23 -37.65 -2.24
N LYS A 366 -12.26 -37.25 -1.42
CA LYS A 366 -12.09 -35.88 -0.96
C LYS A 366 -11.82 -34.98 -2.19
N VAL A 367 -12.85 -34.61 -2.93
CA VAL A 367 -12.70 -33.66 -4.03
C VAL A 367 -13.03 -32.28 -3.51
N LEU A 368 -11.97 -31.59 -3.12
CA LEU A 368 -11.81 -30.13 -3.19
C LEU A 368 -10.42 -29.81 -2.65
N THR A 369 -9.37 -30.11 -3.41
CA THR A 369 -8.00 -29.79 -2.95
C THR A 369 -7.20 -29.06 -4.01
N GLY A 370 -7.69 -27.87 -4.39
CA GLY A 370 -6.86 -26.80 -4.93
C GLY A 370 -7.07 -26.45 -6.39
N ILE A 371 -6.38 -25.39 -6.79
CA ILE A 371 -6.32 -24.87 -8.15
C ILE A 371 -5.49 -25.84 -9.00
N ARG A 372 -6.06 -26.35 -10.11
CA ARG A 372 -5.43 -27.40 -10.93
C ARG A 372 -4.20 -26.92 -11.68
N THR A 373 -4.08 -25.61 -11.90
CA THR A 373 -2.96 -24.98 -12.60
C THR A 373 -1.90 -24.42 -11.63
N ALA A 374 -2.00 -24.71 -10.33
CA ALA A 374 -0.97 -24.37 -9.36
C ALA A 374 0.34 -25.13 -9.67
N LEU A 375 1.47 -24.45 -9.51
CA LEU A 375 2.80 -24.99 -9.68
C LEU A 375 3.17 -25.87 -8.49
N ASP A 376 3.71 -27.05 -8.78
CA ASP A 376 4.32 -27.96 -7.80
C ASP A 376 5.74 -28.34 -8.23
N GLN A 377 6.48 -28.96 -7.29
CA GLN A 377 7.88 -29.33 -7.49
C GLN A 377 8.07 -30.38 -8.60
N ASP A 378 7.10 -31.29 -8.78
CA ASP A 378 7.15 -32.32 -9.81
C ASP A 378 7.02 -31.71 -11.20
N THR A 379 6.16 -30.71 -11.35
CA THR A 379 5.97 -29.92 -12.57
C THR A 379 7.24 -29.16 -12.93
N ILE A 380 7.87 -28.48 -11.95
CA ILE A 380 9.16 -27.79 -12.16
C ILE A 380 10.21 -28.80 -12.62
N THR A 381 10.34 -29.93 -11.94
CA THR A 381 11.32 -30.98 -12.28
C THR A 381 11.09 -31.50 -13.71
N PHE A 382 9.83 -31.77 -14.08
CA PHE A 382 9.46 -32.19 -15.42
C PHE A 382 9.86 -31.15 -16.49
N TRP A 383 9.60 -29.87 -16.24
CA TRP A 383 9.99 -28.79 -17.16
C TRP A 383 11.50 -28.74 -17.37
N LEU A 384 12.27 -28.75 -16.28
CA LEU A 384 13.73 -28.64 -16.32
C LEU A 384 14.40 -29.84 -17.01
N SER A 385 13.85 -31.05 -16.85
CA SER A 385 14.36 -32.25 -17.52
C SER A 385 13.99 -32.35 -19.00
N ASN A 386 12.88 -31.73 -19.43
CA ASN A 386 12.31 -31.97 -20.77
C ASN A 386 12.30 -30.74 -21.70
N CYS A 387 12.76 -29.56 -21.24
CA CYS A 387 12.67 -28.30 -22.01
C CYS A 387 13.43 -28.28 -23.34
N GLN A 388 14.36 -29.22 -23.56
CA GLN A 388 15.14 -29.34 -24.80
C GLN A 388 14.40 -30.13 -25.89
N ASN A 389 13.41 -30.96 -25.55
CA ASN A 389 12.62 -31.71 -26.52
C ASN A 389 11.52 -30.82 -27.13
N ALA A 390 11.46 -30.69 -28.46
CA ALA A 390 10.50 -29.81 -29.13
C ALA A 390 9.02 -30.16 -28.88
N LYS A 391 8.66 -31.45 -28.80
CA LYS A 391 7.28 -31.88 -28.52
C LYS A 391 6.91 -31.57 -27.06
N SER A 392 7.80 -31.90 -26.13
CA SER A 392 7.61 -31.60 -24.71
C SER A 392 7.59 -30.10 -24.46
N TRP A 393 8.40 -29.31 -25.17
CA TRP A 393 8.46 -27.86 -25.02
C TRP A 393 7.12 -27.18 -25.30
N ARG A 394 6.39 -27.56 -26.36
CA ARG A 394 5.04 -27.00 -26.61
C ARG A 394 4.06 -27.30 -25.47
N LYS A 395 4.15 -28.50 -24.87
CA LYS A 395 3.36 -28.86 -23.68
C LYS A 395 3.77 -28.00 -22.48
N ILE A 396 5.07 -27.81 -22.28
CA ILE A 396 5.63 -26.98 -21.19
C ILE A 396 5.19 -25.52 -21.34
N GLN A 397 5.29 -24.92 -22.54
CA GLN A 397 4.82 -23.56 -22.81
C GLN A 397 3.33 -23.39 -22.48
N LYS A 398 2.50 -24.38 -22.85
CA LYS A 398 1.09 -24.37 -22.47
C LYS A 398 0.91 -24.40 -20.95
N GLN A 399 1.61 -25.30 -20.25
CA GLN A 399 1.54 -25.38 -18.78
C GLN A 399 2.05 -24.09 -18.10
N ILE A 400 3.15 -23.50 -18.59
CA ILE A 400 3.65 -22.20 -18.11
C ILE A 400 2.58 -21.12 -18.31
N LYS A 401 1.95 -21.07 -19.49
CA LYS A 401 0.87 -20.12 -19.77
C LYS A 401 -0.31 -20.32 -18.83
N ASP A 402 -0.76 -21.56 -18.62
CA ASP A 402 -1.90 -21.89 -17.77
C ASP A 402 -1.63 -21.54 -16.29
N THR A 403 -0.39 -21.67 -15.81
CA THR A 403 0.02 -21.35 -14.44
C THR A 403 0.32 -19.86 -14.23
N PHE A 404 1.16 -19.26 -15.07
CA PHE A 404 1.71 -17.92 -14.86
C PHE A 404 0.85 -16.80 -15.43
N SER A 405 -0.20 -17.08 -16.22
CA SER A 405 -1.15 -16.04 -16.66
C SER A 405 -2.21 -15.68 -15.61
N SER A 406 -2.27 -16.43 -14.50
CA SER A 406 -3.31 -16.31 -13.48
C SER A 406 -2.73 -16.01 -12.10
N ALA A 407 -3.13 -14.88 -11.52
CA ALA A 407 -2.69 -14.47 -10.18
C ALA A 407 -3.18 -15.43 -9.09
N SER A 408 -4.39 -16.00 -9.24
CA SER A 408 -4.93 -17.01 -8.33
C SER A 408 -4.12 -18.30 -8.37
N SER A 409 -3.70 -18.76 -9.55
CA SER A 409 -2.84 -19.96 -9.70
C SER A 409 -1.48 -19.77 -9.03
N LEU A 410 -0.83 -18.63 -9.26
CA LEU A 410 0.43 -18.31 -8.60
C LEU A 410 0.26 -18.25 -7.08
N ASN A 411 -0.77 -17.57 -6.59
CA ASN A 411 -1.02 -17.51 -5.15
C ASN A 411 -1.27 -18.89 -4.54
N ALA A 412 -2.02 -19.77 -5.22
CA ALA A 412 -2.26 -21.13 -4.74
C ALA A 412 -1.01 -22.03 -4.74
N SER A 413 -0.05 -21.76 -5.62
CA SER A 413 1.19 -22.52 -5.77
C SER A 413 2.09 -22.42 -4.52
N PHE A 414 2.05 -21.27 -3.84
CA PHE A 414 3.02 -20.95 -2.78
C PHE A 414 2.39 -20.72 -1.41
N LEU A 415 1.20 -21.28 -1.15
CA LEU A 415 0.57 -21.17 0.17
C LEU A 415 1.35 -21.94 1.23
N ASP A 416 1.51 -21.36 2.43
CA ASP A 416 2.09 -22.06 3.58
C ASP A 416 1.08 -23.07 4.15
N ARG A 417 1.14 -24.29 3.61
CA ARG A 417 0.30 -25.40 4.05
C ARG A 417 0.80 -26.07 5.33
N SER A 418 1.98 -25.69 5.85
CA SER A 418 2.51 -26.25 7.08
C SER A 418 1.57 -25.89 8.25
N VAL A 419 0.98 -26.91 8.88
CA VAL A 419 0.06 -26.76 10.02
C VAL A 419 -1.06 -25.74 9.76
N ASP A 420 -1.64 -25.75 8.56
CA ASP A 420 -2.74 -24.84 8.17
C ASP A 420 -2.41 -23.33 8.25
N LYS A 421 -1.14 -22.92 8.21
CA LYS A 421 -0.76 -21.50 8.36
C LYS A 421 -1.38 -20.57 7.32
N HIS A 422 -1.64 -21.03 6.10
CA HIS A 422 -2.35 -20.26 5.08
C HIS A 422 -3.73 -19.75 5.55
N TYR A 423 -4.43 -20.48 6.43
CA TYR A 423 -5.69 -20.00 7.04
C TYR A 423 -5.50 -18.80 8.00
N ARG A 424 -4.27 -18.48 8.38
CA ARG A 424 -3.94 -17.33 9.25
C ARG A 424 -3.75 -16.03 8.48
N THR A 425 -4.04 -16.05 7.18
CA THR A 425 -3.85 -14.89 6.31
C THR A 425 -4.68 -13.71 6.79
N SER A 426 -4.03 -12.56 6.89
CA SER A 426 -4.58 -11.34 7.48
C SER A 426 -3.74 -10.13 7.03
N PRO A 427 -4.13 -8.89 7.35
CA PRO A 427 -3.27 -7.72 7.14
C PRO A 427 -1.90 -7.79 7.84
N MET A 428 -1.70 -8.76 8.75
CA MET A 428 -0.43 -8.98 9.44
C MET A 428 0.38 -10.18 8.91
N ILE A 429 -0.25 -11.12 8.21
CA ILE A 429 0.37 -12.38 7.77
C ILE A 429 -0.05 -12.64 6.32
N CYS A 430 0.90 -12.70 5.39
CA CYS A 430 0.60 -12.92 3.98
C CYS A 430 0.09 -14.34 3.68
N GLY A 431 0.53 -15.35 4.44
CA GLY A 431 0.12 -16.76 4.26
C GLY A 431 0.83 -17.51 3.13
N LEU A 432 1.87 -16.92 2.54
CA LEU A 432 2.78 -17.58 1.60
C LEU A 432 3.94 -18.27 2.32
N ASP A 433 4.41 -19.38 1.78
CA ASP A 433 5.70 -19.97 2.11
C ASP A 433 6.79 -19.27 1.28
N MET A 434 7.41 -18.26 1.87
CA MET A 434 8.42 -17.45 1.17
C MET A 434 9.65 -18.27 0.76
N ALA A 435 10.02 -19.32 1.49
CA ALA A 435 11.14 -20.18 1.13
C ALA A 435 10.79 -21.00 -0.12
N LEU A 436 9.56 -21.52 -0.18
CA LEU A 436 9.06 -22.22 -1.37
C LEU A 436 9.06 -21.32 -2.61
N VAL A 437 8.64 -20.05 -2.47
CA VAL A 437 8.67 -19.06 -3.58
C VAL A 437 10.10 -18.91 -4.10
N SER A 438 11.06 -18.58 -3.23
CA SER A 438 12.46 -18.38 -3.62
C SER A 438 13.06 -19.61 -4.30
N THR A 439 12.95 -20.79 -3.66
CA THR A 439 13.51 -22.04 -4.20
C THR A 439 12.89 -22.43 -5.54
N ALA A 440 11.58 -22.21 -5.75
CA ALA A 440 10.94 -22.51 -7.02
C ALA A 440 11.49 -21.63 -8.17
N PHE A 441 11.64 -20.33 -7.95
CA PHE A 441 12.18 -19.43 -8.97
C PHE A 441 13.69 -19.63 -9.20
N GLU A 442 14.46 -19.93 -8.16
CA GLU A 442 15.87 -20.34 -8.31
C GLU A 442 16.00 -21.59 -9.19
N ASN A 443 15.16 -22.60 -8.96
CA ASN A 443 15.11 -23.82 -9.77
C ASN A 443 14.74 -23.50 -11.24
N LEU A 444 13.71 -22.68 -11.47
CA LEU A 444 13.31 -22.28 -12.82
C LEU A 444 14.41 -21.51 -13.55
N ALA A 445 15.16 -20.67 -12.82
CA ALA A 445 16.27 -19.89 -13.36
C ALA A 445 17.47 -20.74 -13.81
N THR A 446 17.58 -22.01 -13.37
CA THR A 446 18.65 -22.92 -13.85
C THR A 446 18.60 -23.19 -15.36
N LYS A 447 17.47 -22.93 -16.02
CA LYS A 447 17.30 -23.06 -17.48
C LYS A 447 16.77 -21.75 -18.07
N ALA A 448 17.65 -20.97 -18.72
CA ALA A 448 17.33 -19.68 -19.36
C ALA A 448 16.04 -19.74 -20.21
N LYS A 449 15.90 -20.77 -21.05
CA LYS A 449 14.72 -20.99 -21.90
C LYS A 449 13.40 -21.05 -21.13
N VAL A 450 13.38 -21.66 -19.94
CA VAL A 450 12.18 -21.82 -19.11
C VAL A 450 11.84 -20.49 -18.43
N ILE A 451 12.82 -19.86 -17.77
CA ILE A 451 12.60 -18.61 -17.04
C ILE A 451 12.29 -17.43 -17.98
N GLU A 452 12.80 -17.44 -19.21
CA GLU A 452 12.44 -16.49 -20.28
C GLU A 452 10.96 -16.62 -20.66
N GLU A 453 10.48 -17.83 -20.95
CA GLU A 453 9.06 -18.08 -21.23
C GLU A 453 8.16 -17.64 -20.07
N VAL A 454 8.55 -17.96 -18.83
CA VAL A 454 7.85 -17.52 -17.61
C VAL A 454 7.75 -15.99 -17.56
N ALA A 455 8.86 -15.28 -17.75
CA ALA A 455 8.87 -13.82 -17.72
C ALA A 455 8.02 -13.21 -18.85
N THR A 456 8.06 -13.79 -20.05
CA THR A 456 7.22 -13.37 -21.19
C THR A 456 5.74 -13.53 -20.86
N VAL A 457 5.31 -14.69 -20.34
CA VAL A 457 3.91 -14.91 -19.95
C VAL A 457 3.49 -13.96 -18.83
N VAL A 458 4.34 -13.73 -17.83
CA VAL A 458 4.05 -12.78 -16.75
C VAL A 458 3.86 -11.37 -17.31
N GLN A 459 4.74 -10.94 -18.22
CA GLN A 459 4.67 -9.61 -18.81
C GLN A 459 3.46 -9.43 -19.73
N GLU A 460 3.17 -10.39 -20.60
CA GLU A 460 2.14 -10.27 -21.64
C GLU A 460 0.74 -10.66 -21.17
N CYS A 461 0.63 -11.54 -20.16
CA CYS A 461 -0.66 -12.07 -19.70
C CYS A 461 -0.98 -11.67 -18.26
N LEU A 462 -0.08 -11.90 -17.30
CA LEU A 462 -0.38 -11.70 -15.88
C LEU A 462 -0.52 -10.23 -15.50
N LEU A 463 0.51 -9.43 -15.75
CA LEU A 463 0.55 -8.03 -15.32
C LEU A 463 -0.64 -7.22 -15.86
N PRO A 464 -1.05 -7.35 -17.14
CA PRO A 464 -2.24 -6.66 -17.65
C PRO A 464 -3.57 -7.13 -17.00
N SER A 465 -3.60 -8.33 -16.43
CA SER A 465 -4.80 -8.91 -15.79
C SER A 465 -5.01 -8.50 -14.33
N LEU A 466 -4.01 -7.84 -13.71
CA LEU A 466 -4.06 -7.47 -12.30
C LEU A 466 -5.07 -6.35 -12.06
N SER A 467 -5.95 -6.57 -11.07
CA SER A 467 -6.91 -5.56 -10.63
C SER A 467 -6.20 -4.41 -9.91
N GLN A 468 -6.66 -3.17 -10.16
CA GLN A 468 -6.23 -1.97 -9.43
C GLN A 468 -6.76 -1.94 -7.98
N GLN A 469 -7.84 -2.70 -7.72
CA GLN A 469 -8.46 -2.84 -6.41
C GLN A 469 -8.73 -4.32 -6.10
N PRO A 470 -7.68 -5.11 -5.80
CA PRO A 470 -7.86 -6.49 -5.39
C PRO A 470 -8.62 -6.56 -4.06
N VAL A 471 -9.52 -7.53 -3.97
CA VAL A 471 -10.31 -7.78 -2.76
C VAL A 471 -9.49 -8.61 -1.76
N GLY A 472 -9.56 -8.22 -0.49
CA GLY A 472 -8.82 -8.85 0.59
C GLY A 472 -7.29 -8.72 0.47
N VAL A 473 -6.59 -9.35 1.41
CA VAL A 473 -5.12 -9.40 1.44
C VAL A 473 -4.55 -10.48 0.51
N GLU A 474 -5.35 -11.49 0.16
CA GLU A 474 -4.91 -12.61 -0.67
C GLU A 474 -4.55 -12.16 -2.09
N GLY A 475 -5.31 -11.22 -2.67
CA GLY A 475 -5.00 -10.67 -3.98
C GLY A 475 -3.68 -9.89 -4.05
N LEU A 476 -3.14 -9.45 -2.90
CA LEU A 476 -1.87 -8.71 -2.83
C LEU A 476 -0.63 -9.62 -2.83
N ARG A 477 -0.80 -10.92 -2.56
CA ARG A 477 0.30 -11.90 -2.53
C ARG A 477 1.08 -11.98 -3.84
N VAL A 478 0.43 -11.75 -4.98
CA VAL A 478 1.07 -11.81 -6.29
C VAL A 478 2.24 -10.83 -6.40
N TYR A 479 2.18 -9.68 -5.71
CA TYR A 479 3.26 -8.71 -5.69
C TYR A 479 4.52 -9.22 -4.97
N TYR A 480 4.41 -10.15 -3.99
CA TYR A 480 5.58 -10.84 -3.44
C TYR A 480 6.24 -11.74 -4.49
N ILE A 481 5.43 -12.53 -5.19
CA ILE A 481 5.86 -13.49 -6.21
C ILE A 481 6.53 -12.76 -7.38
N LEU A 482 5.95 -11.64 -7.83
CA LEU A 482 6.51 -10.78 -8.88
C LEU A 482 7.87 -10.22 -8.49
N MET A 483 8.04 -9.81 -7.23
CA MET A 483 9.33 -9.29 -6.76
C MET A 483 10.41 -10.38 -6.74
N GLU A 484 10.06 -11.63 -6.45
CA GLU A 484 11.03 -12.72 -6.47
C GLU A 484 11.49 -13.05 -7.90
N LEU A 485 10.55 -13.11 -8.85
CA LEU A 485 10.88 -13.25 -10.26
C LEU A 485 11.77 -12.10 -10.75
N LEU A 486 11.44 -10.86 -10.38
CA LEU A 486 12.18 -9.69 -10.81
C LEU A 486 13.62 -9.70 -10.24
N GLN A 487 13.80 -10.06 -8.96
CA GLN A 487 15.11 -10.14 -8.31
C GLN A 487 16.14 -10.98 -9.09
N LEU A 488 15.71 -12.11 -9.67
CA LEU A 488 16.58 -12.99 -10.44
C LEU A 488 16.93 -12.46 -11.84
N ARG A 489 16.21 -11.44 -12.33
CA ARG A 489 16.27 -10.98 -13.72
C ARG A 489 16.77 -9.55 -13.91
N VAL A 490 16.80 -8.70 -12.86
CA VAL A 490 17.17 -7.27 -12.99
C VAL A 490 18.50 -7.03 -13.74
N GLN A 491 19.43 -7.99 -13.71
CA GLN A 491 20.73 -7.84 -14.39
C GLN A 491 20.67 -8.04 -15.92
N ASP A 492 19.66 -8.70 -16.48
CA ASP A 492 19.53 -8.94 -17.92
C ASP A 492 18.60 -7.92 -18.63
N CYS A 493 18.62 -7.90 -19.97
CA CYS A 493 17.82 -6.95 -20.77
C CYS A 493 16.31 -7.25 -20.75
N HIS A 494 15.91 -8.48 -20.43
CA HIS A 494 14.50 -8.86 -20.30
C HIS A 494 13.93 -8.39 -18.95
N GLY A 495 14.75 -8.42 -17.89
CA GLY A 495 14.46 -7.89 -16.57
C GLY A 495 14.26 -6.38 -16.56
N GLU A 496 14.88 -5.64 -17.48
CA GLU A 496 14.60 -4.21 -17.69
C GLU A 496 13.14 -3.99 -18.09
N LYS A 497 12.68 -4.65 -19.16
CA LYS A 497 11.28 -4.53 -19.62
C LYS A 497 10.28 -5.01 -18.58
N LEU A 498 10.61 -6.13 -17.91
CA LEU A 498 9.80 -6.65 -16.83
C LEU A 498 9.73 -5.66 -15.65
N SER A 499 10.83 -5.02 -15.27
CA SER A 499 10.87 -4.05 -14.17
C SER A 499 9.92 -2.87 -14.40
N VAL A 500 9.81 -2.38 -15.63
CA VAL A 500 8.90 -1.30 -16.00
C VAL A 500 7.45 -1.76 -15.91
N SER A 501 7.15 -2.95 -16.45
CA SER A 501 5.80 -3.53 -16.43
C SER A 501 5.34 -3.82 -14.98
N VAL A 502 6.24 -4.32 -14.14
CA VAL A 502 5.97 -4.52 -12.71
C VAL A 502 5.77 -3.16 -12.02
N ALA A 503 6.59 -2.16 -12.35
CA ALA A 503 6.42 -0.82 -11.79
C ALA A 503 5.05 -0.22 -12.14
N GLU A 504 4.59 -0.37 -13.39
CA GLU A 504 3.24 0.04 -13.81
C GLU A 504 2.14 -0.64 -12.97
N ALA A 505 2.27 -1.94 -12.70
CA ALA A 505 1.32 -2.66 -11.86
C ALA A 505 1.30 -2.16 -10.40
N PHE A 506 2.44 -1.73 -9.84
CA PHE A 506 2.50 -1.08 -8.53
C PHE A 506 1.88 0.32 -8.55
N LEU A 507 2.11 1.09 -9.62
CA LEU A 507 1.56 2.44 -9.77
C LEU A 507 0.05 2.42 -10.00
N ALA A 508 -0.48 1.39 -10.66
CA ALA A 508 -1.91 1.20 -10.86
C ALA A 508 -2.66 0.76 -9.60
N LEU A 509 -1.96 0.22 -8.59
CA LEU A 509 -2.56 -0.23 -7.34
C LEU A 509 -3.06 0.97 -6.49
N HIS A 510 -4.27 0.87 -5.96
CA HIS A 510 -4.83 1.90 -5.06
C HIS A 510 -3.97 2.11 -3.79
N LEU A 511 -3.91 3.35 -3.28
CA LEU A 511 -3.04 3.72 -2.15
C LEU A 511 -3.30 2.86 -0.89
N ASP A 512 -4.55 2.67 -0.50
CA ASP A 512 -4.90 1.85 0.69
C ASP A 512 -4.42 0.40 0.57
N LYS A 513 -4.43 -0.15 -0.65
CA LYS A 513 -3.96 -1.52 -0.92
C LYS A 513 -2.44 -1.60 -0.88
N LEU A 514 -1.75 -0.57 -1.37
CA LEU A 514 -0.30 -0.44 -1.26
C LEU A 514 0.13 -0.32 0.22
N GLU A 515 -0.59 0.43 1.04
CA GLU A 515 -0.30 0.55 2.48
C GLU A 515 -0.41 -0.81 3.19
N VAL A 516 -1.44 -1.60 2.89
CA VAL A 516 -1.56 -2.98 3.41
C VAL A 516 -0.41 -3.86 2.92
N LEU A 517 -0.05 -3.79 1.64
CA LEU A 517 1.06 -4.56 1.05
C LEU A 517 2.40 -4.20 1.73
N VAL A 518 2.72 -2.92 1.86
CA VAL A 518 3.96 -2.46 2.51
C VAL A 518 3.95 -2.77 4.01
N GLY A 519 2.78 -2.75 4.65
CA GLY A 519 2.59 -3.23 6.02
C GLY A 519 2.89 -4.72 6.18
N LEU A 520 2.57 -5.56 5.19
CA LEU A 520 2.97 -6.97 5.18
C LEU A 520 4.49 -7.10 4.97
N TRP A 521 5.06 -6.32 4.05
CA TRP A 521 6.49 -6.34 3.73
C TRP A 521 7.37 -5.94 4.93
N SER A 522 6.97 -4.92 5.70
CA SER A 522 7.71 -4.46 6.88
C SER A 522 7.85 -5.52 7.98
N ARG A 523 7.00 -6.57 7.96
CA ARG A 523 7.10 -7.74 8.86
C ARG A 523 8.09 -8.80 8.38
N THR A 524 8.56 -8.67 7.14
CA THR A 524 9.62 -9.48 6.51
C THR A 524 10.78 -8.56 6.07
N PRO A 525 11.60 -8.04 7.00
CA PRO A 525 12.57 -6.96 6.70
C PRO A 525 13.64 -7.33 5.67
N THR A 526 14.04 -8.60 5.63
CA THR A 526 15.01 -9.12 4.66
C THR A 526 14.46 -9.03 3.24
N PHE A 527 13.26 -9.57 3.02
CA PHE A 527 12.54 -9.47 1.75
C PHE A 527 12.28 -8.01 1.38
N PHE A 528 11.79 -7.19 2.32
CA PHE A 528 11.46 -5.79 2.05
C PHE A 528 12.70 -4.99 1.57
N ARG A 529 13.83 -5.16 2.26
CA ARG A 529 15.10 -4.56 1.84
C ARG A 529 15.52 -5.07 0.46
N SER A 530 15.33 -6.35 0.16
CA SER A 530 15.63 -6.92 -1.16
C SER A 530 14.79 -6.28 -2.25
N ALA A 531 13.46 -6.23 -2.07
CA ALA A 531 12.53 -5.65 -3.04
C ALA A 531 12.82 -4.17 -3.35
N VAL A 532 13.14 -3.36 -2.33
CA VAL A 532 13.56 -1.97 -2.53
C VAL A 532 14.86 -1.90 -3.33
N LYS A 533 15.87 -2.71 -2.98
CA LYS A 533 17.13 -2.79 -3.74
C LYS A 533 16.90 -3.21 -5.19
N THR A 534 15.96 -4.11 -5.46
CA THR A 534 15.61 -4.53 -6.83
C THR A 534 15.13 -3.35 -7.68
N PHE A 535 14.24 -2.52 -7.15
CA PHE A 535 13.80 -1.30 -7.84
C PHE A 535 14.90 -0.24 -7.94
N CYS A 536 15.73 -0.06 -6.91
CA CYS A 536 16.90 0.82 -6.99
C CYS A 536 17.84 0.37 -8.11
N ASN A 537 18.14 -0.93 -8.21
CA ASN A 537 18.99 -1.49 -9.27
C ASN A 537 18.37 -1.30 -10.66
N ALA A 538 17.06 -1.52 -10.80
CA ALA A 538 16.35 -1.25 -12.05
C ALA A 538 16.44 0.25 -12.43
N ALA A 539 16.20 1.15 -11.48
CA ALA A 539 16.33 2.59 -11.69
C ALA A 539 17.75 2.99 -12.10
N MET A 540 18.77 2.46 -11.42
CA MET A 540 20.18 2.72 -11.77
C MET A 540 20.50 2.27 -13.20
N LYS A 541 19.98 1.11 -13.62
CA LYS A 541 20.18 0.58 -14.96
C LYS A 541 19.50 1.45 -16.02
N HIS A 542 18.23 1.80 -15.84
CA HIS A 542 17.50 2.71 -16.73
C HIS A 542 18.17 4.08 -16.84
N LEU A 543 18.74 4.59 -15.74
CA LEU A 543 19.51 5.84 -15.74
C LEU A 543 20.82 5.72 -16.53
N SER A 544 21.54 4.60 -16.42
CA SER A 544 22.83 4.41 -17.10
C SER A 544 22.73 4.37 -18.63
N VAL A 545 21.55 4.03 -19.17
CA VAL A 545 21.27 3.95 -20.62
C VAL A 545 20.40 5.14 -21.07
N LEU A 546 20.41 6.26 -20.32
CA LEU A 546 19.71 7.48 -20.73
C LEU A 546 20.36 8.10 -21.96
N ASP A 547 19.63 8.07 -23.07
CA ASP A 547 19.94 8.79 -24.30
C ASP A 547 18.72 9.59 -24.77
N VAL A 548 18.95 10.73 -25.44
CA VAL A 548 17.92 11.67 -25.90
C VAL A 548 16.91 11.02 -26.87
N GLU A 549 17.33 9.97 -27.57
CA GLU A 549 16.52 9.23 -28.54
C GLU A 549 15.72 8.07 -27.90
N SER A 550 15.84 7.84 -26.59
CA SER A 550 15.30 6.64 -25.91
C SER A 550 14.00 6.87 -25.12
N THR A 551 13.16 5.82 -25.02
CA THR A 551 11.99 5.78 -24.11
C THR A 551 12.37 5.55 -22.64
N ASN A 552 13.67 5.51 -22.32
CA ASN A 552 14.21 5.10 -21.03
C ASN A 552 13.91 6.09 -19.89
N GLN A 553 13.68 7.36 -20.18
CA GLN A 553 13.23 8.32 -19.16
C GLN A 553 11.91 7.89 -18.51
N ASN A 554 10.94 7.43 -19.30
CA ASN A 554 9.65 6.97 -18.76
C ASN A 554 9.84 5.72 -17.87
N ALA A 555 10.71 4.79 -18.31
CA ALA A 555 11.08 3.60 -17.54
C ALA A 555 11.72 3.97 -16.19
N PHE A 556 12.73 4.83 -16.21
CA PHE A 556 13.39 5.35 -15.01
C PHE A 556 12.39 6.02 -14.06
N MET A 557 11.56 6.93 -14.57
CA MET A 557 10.59 7.66 -13.75
C MET A 557 9.56 6.74 -13.10
N LYS A 558 9.07 5.71 -13.80
CA LYS A 558 8.16 4.71 -13.23
C LYS A 558 8.81 3.97 -12.05
N THR A 559 10.05 3.53 -12.20
CA THR A 559 10.77 2.84 -11.10
C THR A 559 11.01 3.74 -9.88
N VAL A 560 11.35 5.01 -10.10
CA VAL A 560 11.53 5.99 -9.02
C VAL A 560 10.21 6.33 -8.32
N GLN A 561 9.11 6.47 -9.07
CA GLN A 561 7.79 6.71 -8.49
C GLN A 561 7.34 5.56 -7.59
N VAL A 562 7.63 4.31 -7.95
CA VAL A 562 7.36 3.15 -7.10
C VAL A 562 8.16 3.21 -5.81
N LEU A 563 9.46 3.52 -5.87
CA LEU A 563 10.29 3.70 -4.68
C LEU A 563 9.71 4.77 -3.75
N GLN A 564 9.29 5.92 -4.28
CA GLN A 564 8.66 6.98 -3.50
C GLN A 564 7.35 6.52 -2.84
N ARG A 565 6.49 5.80 -3.58
CA ARG A 565 5.21 5.31 -3.03
C ARG A 565 5.42 4.27 -1.93
N ILE A 566 6.39 3.37 -2.11
CA ILE A 566 6.77 2.38 -1.09
C ILE A 566 7.33 3.07 0.15
N HIS A 567 8.24 4.04 -0.02
CA HIS A 567 8.80 4.83 1.09
C HIS A 567 7.69 5.54 1.87
N SER A 568 6.80 6.24 1.17
CA SER A 568 5.67 6.98 1.76
C SER A 568 4.74 6.05 2.53
N ALA A 569 4.39 4.89 1.98
CA ALA A 569 3.57 3.89 2.66
C ALA A 569 4.29 3.28 3.89
N SER A 570 5.61 3.14 3.82
CA SER A 570 6.42 2.61 4.93
C SER A 570 6.51 3.58 6.11
N SER A 571 6.59 4.89 5.83
CA SER A 571 6.74 5.95 6.84
C SER A 571 5.57 6.06 7.83
N LYS A 572 4.39 5.53 7.45
CA LYS A 572 3.20 5.46 8.30
C LYS A 572 3.17 4.23 9.21
N GLY A 573 4.06 3.26 9.00
CA GLY A 573 4.12 2.00 9.75
C GLY A 573 5.11 2.02 10.91
N SER A 574 5.01 1.04 11.82
CA SER A 574 5.89 0.94 12.99
C SER A 574 7.30 0.40 12.72
N ARG A 575 7.59 -0.06 11.48
CA ARG A 575 8.88 -0.66 11.09
C ARG A 575 9.33 -0.13 9.73
N CYS A 576 9.93 1.05 9.74
CA CYS A 576 10.45 1.72 8.55
C CYS A 576 11.85 1.21 8.18
N LEU A 577 12.15 1.16 6.89
CA LEU A 577 13.53 1.03 6.41
C LEU A 577 14.22 2.40 6.49
N ALA A 578 15.54 2.41 6.68
CA ALA A 578 16.30 3.64 6.62
C ALA A 578 16.29 4.25 5.21
N ASP A 579 16.24 5.57 5.10
CA ASP A 579 16.23 6.31 3.82
C ASP A 579 17.39 5.92 2.90
N SER A 580 18.55 5.61 3.49
CA SER A 580 19.75 5.17 2.76
C SER A 580 19.54 3.92 1.89
N VAL A 581 18.50 3.12 2.17
CA VAL A 581 18.15 1.94 1.38
C VAL A 581 17.47 2.30 0.06
N PHE A 582 16.81 3.45 -0.01
CA PHE A 582 16.08 3.94 -1.19
C PHE A 582 16.98 4.76 -2.14
N HIS A 583 18.17 5.14 -1.70
CA HIS A 583 19.08 5.99 -2.48
C HIS A 583 19.52 5.36 -3.81
N VAL A 584 19.29 6.08 -4.92
CA VAL A 584 19.76 5.72 -6.25
C VAL A 584 21.08 6.42 -6.52
N LYS A 585 22.20 5.73 -6.26
CA LYS A 585 23.54 6.36 -6.24
C LYS A 585 24.00 6.91 -7.59
N THR A 586 23.62 6.29 -8.70
CA THR A 586 24.05 6.70 -10.05
C THR A 586 23.53 8.08 -10.49
N VAL A 587 22.60 8.68 -9.72
CA VAL A 587 22.16 10.07 -9.94
C VAL A 587 23.33 11.04 -9.81
N ILE A 588 24.32 10.76 -8.95
CA ILE A 588 25.51 11.62 -8.81
C ILE A 588 26.35 11.62 -10.09
N ASP A 589 26.52 10.46 -10.71
CA ASP A 589 27.30 10.30 -11.96
C ASP A 589 26.59 11.03 -13.11
N ALA A 590 25.25 10.96 -13.16
CA ALA A 590 24.45 11.70 -14.15
C ALA A 590 24.55 13.22 -13.96
N LEU A 591 24.63 13.71 -12.72
CA LEU A 591 24.87 15.13 -12.43
C LEU A 591 26.27 15.58 -12.88
N GLU A 592 27.29 14.76 -12.63
CA GLU A 592 28.66 15.04 -13.06
C GLU A 592 28.79 15.05 -14.58
N MET A 593 28.10 14.12 -15.27
CA MET A 593 27.99 14.14 -16.73
C MET A 593 27.32 15.43 -17.22
N LEU A 594 26.23 15.87 -16.60
CA LEU A 594 25.54 17.11 -16.97
C LEU A 594 26.45 18.34 -16.81
N GLU A 595 27.20 18.42 -15.70
CA GLU A 595 28.18 19.49 -15.49
C GLU A 595 29.26 19.47 -16.59
N GLN A 596 29.75 18.29 -16.96
CA GLN A 596 30.75 18.14 -18.01
C GLN A 596 30.20 18.56 -19.39
N LEU A 597 28.97 18.16 -19.73
CA LEU A 597 28.29 18.59 -20.96
C LEU A 597 28.11 20.11 -21.01
N CYS A 598 27.74 20.73 -19.88
CA CYS A 598 27.63 22.19 -19.80
C CYS A 598 28.98 22.88 -20.04
N ARG A 599 30.08 22.35 -19.51
CA ARG A 599 31.44 22.87 -19.80
C ARG A 599 31.80 22.76 -21.27
N LEU A 600 31.50 21.63 -21.90
CA LEU A 600 31.75 21.42 -23.33
C LEU A 600 30.93 22.38 -24.21
N SER A 601 29.69 22.69 -23.82
CA SER A 601 28.83 23.63 -24.56
C SER A 601 29.38 25.08 -24.63
N LEU A 602 30.27 25.44 -23.71
CA LEU A 602 30.95 26.73 -23.65
C LEU A 602 32.24 26.78 -24.49
N GLY A 603 32.71 25.65 -25.01
CA GLY A 603 33.90 25.54 -25.87
C GLY A 603 33.61 25.84 -27.35
N ILE A 604 34.69 25.99 -28.14
CA ILE A 604 34.60 26.18 -29.60
C ILE A 604 34.38 24.80 -30.26
N MET A 605 33.18 24.56 -30.82
CA MET A 605 32.78 23.30 -31.49
C MET A 605 32.01 23.57 -32.78
N LEU A 606 31.91 22.57 -33.68
CA LEU A 606 31.07 22.60 -34.89
C LEU A 606 29.58 22.73 -34.53
N GLU A 607 28.79 23.42 -35.37
CA GLU A 607 27.36 23.72 -35.10
C GLU A 607 26.50 22.48 -34.83
N ASN A 608 26.72 21.39 -35.59
CA ASN A 608 25.97 20.14 -35.43
C ASN A 608 26.26 19.45 -34.08
N ASP A 609 27.51 19.44 -33.63
CA ASP A 609 27.90 18.88 -32.33
C ASP A 609 27.35 19.71 -31.17
N LYS A 610 27.33 21.04 -31.34
CA LYS A 610 26.76 21.97 -30.37
C LYS A 610 25.26 21.74 -30.16
N GLN A 611 24.49 21.54 -31.23
CA GLN A 611 23.05 21.28 -31.12
C GLN A 611 22.77 19.95 -30.40
N ARG A 612 23.54 18.89 -30.69
CA ARG A 612 23.42 17.60 -30.01
C ARG A 612 23.72 17.72 -28.51
N ILE A 613 24.78 18.44 -28.13
CA ILE A 613 25.13 18.69 -26.72
C ILE A 613 24.03 19.49 -26.01
N ILE A 614 23.46 20.52 -26.65
CA ILE A 614 22.36 21.31 -26.07
C ILE A 614 21.12 20.46 -25.83
N ASN A 615 20.76 19.59 -26.78
CA ASN A 615 19.64 18.67 -26.64
C ASN A 615 19.87 17.69 -25.47
N ASN A 616 21.08 17.12 -25.36
CA ASN A 616 21.47 16.27 -24.25
C ASN A 616 21.36 17.01 -22.91
N ILE A 617 21.88 18.24 -22.81
CA ILE A 617 21.77 19.07 -21.61
C ILE A 617 20.29 19.25 -21.23
N GLY A 618 19.43 19.63 -22.18
CA GLY A 618 18.00 19.82 -21.93
C GLY A 618 17.31 18.57 -21.40
N TYR A 619 17.65 17.41 -21.96
CA TYR A 619 17.10 16.12 -21.55
C TYR A 619 17.53 15.69 -20.13
N TYR A 620 18.84 15.77 -19.83
CA TYR A 620 19.37 15.46 -18.50
C TYR A 620 18.83 16.45 -17.45
N MET A 621 18.76 17.74 -17.76
CA MET A 621 18.15 18.76 -16.90
C MET A 621 16.69 18.42 -16.57
N GLY A 622 15.88 18.13 -17.59
CA GLY A 622 14.46 17.80 -17.40
C GLY A 622 14.29 16.57 -16.52
N THR A 623 15.07 15.52 -16.75
CA THR A 623 15.04 14.28 -15.95
C THR A 623 15.48 14.54 -14.51
N LEU A 624 16.66 15.13 -14.30
CA LEU A 624 17.25 15.31 -12.97
C LEU A 624 16.46 16.30 -12.11
N PHE A 625 15.95 17.39 -12.66
CA PHE A 625 15.12 18.33 -11.90
C PHE A 625 13.75 17.76 -11.54
N SER A 626 13.21 16.87 -12.37
CA SER A 626 11.97 16.14 -12.01
C SER A 626 12.15 15.21 -10.80
N LEU A 627 13.40 14.90 -10.39
CA LEU A 627 13.68 14.10 -9.20
C LEU A 627 13.50 14.86 -7.90
N ALA A 628 13.41 16.20 -7.93
CA ALA A 628 13.21 17.00 -6.72
C ALA A 628 11.91 16.64 -5.97
N GLN A 629 10.91 16.09 -6.68
CA GLN A 629 9.67 15.61 -6.07
C GLN A 629 9.81 14.24 -5.35
N PHE A 630 10.95 13.55 -5.52
CA PHE A 630 11.22 12.22 -4.97
C PHE A 630 12.38 12.27 -3.96
N SER A 631 12.14 12.91 -2.82
CA SER A 631 13.18 13.20 -1.83
C SER A 631 13.87 11.95 -1.26
N CYS A 632 13.19 10.80 -1.21
CA CYS A 632 13.70 9.57 -0.61
C CYS A 632 14.79 8.87 -1.43
N ILE A 633 14.85 9.11 -2.75
CA ILE A 633 15.84 8.45 -3.63
C ILE A 633 17.16 9.22 -3.71
N LEU A 634 17.20 10.46 -3.23
CA LEU A 634 18.35 11.34 -3.35
C LEU A 634 19.14 11.37 -2.03
N PRO A 635 20.40 10.93 -2.02
CA PRO A 635 21.32 11.28 -0.94
C PRO A 635 21.44 12.80 -0.77
N ILE A 636 21.76 13.27 0.44
CA ILE A 636 21.91 14.70 0.73
C ILE A 636 22.91 15.39 -0.22
N GLU A 637 24.00 14.72 -0.58
CA GLU A 637 25.00 15.24 -1.53
C GLU A 637 24.39 15.53 -2.91
N CYS A 638 23.53 14.64 -3.41
CA CYS A 638 22.83 14.82 -4.68
C CYS A 638 21.85 15.99 -4.60
N LYS A 639 21.10 16.11 -3.50
CA LYS A 639 20.19 17.25 -3.26
C LYS A 639 20.96 18.57 -3.28
N LEU A 640 22.10 18.65 -2.59
CA LEU A 640 22.95 19.85 -2.55
C LEU A 640 23.50 20.23 -3.93
N LYS A 641 23.98 19.24 -4.71
CA LYS A 641 24.45 19.46 -6.09
C LYS A 641 23.32 19.96 -6.99
N LEU A 642 22.16 19.30 -7.01
CA LEU A 642 20.97 19.70 -7.76
C LEU A 642 20.54 21.13 -7.43
N TRP A 643 20.42 21.43 -6.13
CA TRP A 643 20.06 22.75 -5.63
C TRP A 643 21.02 23.84 -6.11
N THR A 644 22.32 23.60 -5.96
CA THR A 644 23.37 24.54 -6.36
C THR A 644 23.35 24.79 -7.86
N PHE A 645 23.23 23.73 -8.64
CA PHE A 645 23.21 23.79 -10.09
C PHE A 645 21.98 24.57 -10.60
N GLN A 646 20.82 24.34 -10.00
CA GLN A 646 19.58 25.04 -10.33
C GLN A 646 19.65 26.55 -10.02
N ILE A 647 20.19 26.92 -8.87
CA ILE A 647 20.42 28.34 -8.54
C ILE A 647 21.35 28.98 -9.58
N LYS A 648 22.47 28.34 -9.91
CA LYS A 648 23.45 28.88 -10.88
C LYS A 648 22.78 29.20 -12.22
N ILE A 649 21.96 28.30 -12.75
CA ILE A 649 21.24 28.52 -14.03
C ILE A 649 20.31 29.74 -13.97
N LYS A 650 19.59 29.90 -12.85
CA LYS A 650 18.64 31.02 -12.68
C LYS A 650 19.37 32.35 -12.46
N GLN A 651 20.48 32.35 -11.73
CA GLN A 651 21.27 33.54 -11.43
C GLN A 651 22.09 34.04 -12.63
N VAL A 652 22.52 33.17 -13.56
CA VAL A 652 23.24 33.58 -14.78
C VAL A 652 22.44 34.59 -15.61
N LYS A 653 21.10 34.56 -15.55
CA LYS A 653 20.21 35.48 -16.26
C LYS A 653 19.96 36.80 -15.52
N SER A 654 20.55 37.00 -14.34
CA SER A 654 20.26 38.12 -13.45
C SER A 654 21.49 39.01 -13.22
N ILE A 655 21.46 40.21 -13.80
CA ILE A 655 22.41 41.28 -13.48
C ILE A 655 21.73 42.18 -12.44
N SER A 656 22.30 42.26 -11.23
CA SER A 656 21.82 43.12 -10.14
C SER A 656 22.81 44.25 -9.86
N ALA A 657 22.27 45.43 -9.60
CA ALA A 657 23.03 46.51 -8.99
C ALA A 657 23.33 46.16 -7.52
N PRO A 658 24.46 46.62 -6.95
CA PRO A 658 24.77 46.38 -5.54
C PRO A 658 23.72 47.04 -4.64
N PHE A 659 23.22 46.29 -3.66
CA PHE A 659 22.38 46.80 -2.58
C PHE A 659 23.26 47.52 -1.55
N ILE A 660 23.11 48.84 -1.48
CA ILE A 660 23.90 49.68 -0.57
C ILE A 660 23.15 49.81 0.76
N VAL A 661 23.82 49.49 1.87
CA VAL A 661 23.21 49.44 3.21
C VAL A 661 24.15 50.00 4.27
N ASN A 662 23.62 50.69 5.28
CA ASN A 662 24.43 51.16 6.41
C ASN A 662 24.45 50.12 7.54
N ARG A 663 25.63 49.76 8.06
CA ARG A 663 25.78 48.81 9.19
C ARG A 663 24.94 49.21 10.41
N ALA A 664 24.93 50.50 10.75
CA ALA A 664 24.22 51.04 11.90
C ALA A 664 22.70 50.96 11.75
N ASN A 665 22.17 50.91 10.51
CA ASN A 665 20.73 50.90 10.20
C ASN A 665 20.32 49.70 9.32
N VAL A 666 21.10 48.60 9.35
CA VAL A 666 20.95 47.47 8.43
C VAL A 666 19.52 46.91 8.34
N GLN A 667 18.77 46.88 9.43
CA GLN A 667 17.38 46.41 9.42
C GLN A 667 16.45 47.39 8.69
N GLN A 668 16.46 48.67 9.08
CA GLN A 668 15.57 49.69 8.52
C GLN A 668 15.81 49.87 7.02
N ASP A 669 17.09 49.98 6.62
CA ASP A 669 17.49 50.15 5.22
C ASP A 669 17.05 48.94 4.38
N THR A 670 17.22 47.72 4.91
CA THR A 670 16.80 46.49 4.24
C THR A 670 15.29 46.41 4.08
N PHE A 671 14.53 46.71 5.14
CA PHE A 671 13.06 46.69 5.06
C PHE A 671 12.54 47.75 4.07
N LEU A 672 13.14 48.94 4.05
CA LEU A 672 12.80 49.98 3.07
C LEU A 672 13.09 49.50 1.64
N TYR A 673 14.26 48.90 1.41
CA TYR A 673 14.63 48.36 0.10
C TYR A 673 13.66 47.27 -0.37
N LEU A 674 13.28 46.33 0.49
CA LEU A 674 12.36 45.24 0.14
C LEU A 674 10.93 45.72 -0.14
N ARG A 675 10.55 46.90 0.36
CA ARG A 675 9.26 47.55 0.05
C ARG A 675 9.28 48.30 -1.29
N THR A 676 10.44 48.53 -1.89
CA THR A 676 10.50 49.19 -3.20
C THR A 676 10.01 48.28 -4.34
N PRO A 677 9.25 48.81 -5.32
CA PRO A 677 8.68 48.02 -6.42
C PRO A 677 9.72 47.47 -7.40
N HIS A 678 10.94 48.03 -7.41
CA HIS A 678 12.04 47.58 -8.26
C HIS A 678 12.91 46.50 -7.62
N CYS A 679 12.69 46.19 -6.34
CA CYS A 679 13.39 45.10 -5.67
C CYS A 679 13.05 43.76 -6.33
N LYS A 680 14.08 43.04 -6.78
CA LYS A 680 13.98 41.65 -7.27
C LYS A 680 14.71 40.74 -6.30
N PRO A 681 14.02 40.17 -5.29
CA PRO A 681 14.63 39.27 -4.29
C PRO A 681 15.32 38.05 -4.89
N THR A 682 14.92 37.67 -6.10
CA THR A 682 15.43 36.54 -6.89
C THR A 682 16.65 36.87 -7.75
N SER A 683 17.13 38.10 -7.68
CA SER A 683 18.39 38.47 -8.31
C SER A 683 19.57 38.04 -7.46
N ARG A 684 20.74 37.80 -8.08
CA ARG A 684 21.96 37.47 -7.33
C ARG A 684 22.26 38.63 -6.37
N LEU A 685 22.27 38.38 -5.07
CA LEU A 685 22.54 39.44 -4.11
C LEU A 685 24.00 39.89 -4.21
N LYS A 686 24.20 41.21 -4.24
CA LYS A 686 25.50 41.86 -4.08
C LYS A 686 25.30 42.97 -3.06
N VAL A 687 25.95 42.89 -1.91
CA VAL A 687 25.82 43.87 -0.83
C VAL A 687 27.03 44.80 -0.80
N LYS A 688 26.81 46.10 -0.55
CA LYS A 688 27.89 47.05 -0.28
C LYS A 688 27.55 47.86 0.97
N PHE A 689 28.42 47.85 1.97
CA PHE A 689 28.27 48.74 3.12
C PHE A 689 28.67 50.18 2.76
N THR A 690 27.92 51.15 3.26
CA THR A 690 28.23 52.58 3.06
C THR A 690 29.62 52.89 3.64
N GLU A 691 30.43 53.66 2.90
CA GLU A 691 31.78 54.09 3.31
C GLU A 691 32.86 52.98 3.32
N GLU A 692 32.54 51.77 2.87
CA GLU A 692 33.51 50.66 2.75
C GLU A 692 33.92 50.39 1.29
N GLU A 693 35.22 50.17 1.07
CA GLU A 693 35.76 49.74 -0.23
C GLU A 693 35.79 48.21 -0.33
N GLY A 694 35.10 47.66 -1.34
CA GLY A 694 35.09 46.23 -1.64
C GLY A 694 34.00 45.84 -2.63
N GLU A 695 34.27 44.82 -3.44
CA GLU A 695 33.26 44.16 -4.30
C GLU A 695 32.74 42.88 -3.63
N ASP A 696 31.42 42.69 -3.62
CA ASP A 696 30.82 41.49 -3.04
C ASP A 696 30.98 40.28 -3.97
N ILE A 697 31.97 39.44 -3.64
CA ILE A 697 32.17 38.11 -4.23
C ILE A 697 31.50 36.99 -3.41
N GLY A 698 30.75 37.34 -2.35
CA GLY A 698 29.94 36.43 -1.54
C GLY A 698 30.19 36.55 -0.03
N GLY A 699 31.34 37.10 0.41
CA GLY A 699 31.64 37.28 1.84
C GLY A 699 30.83 38.39 2.50
N VAL A 700 30.64 39.52 1.81
CA VAL A 700 29.86 40.67 2.33
C VAL A 700 28.39 40.31 2.48
N SER A 701 27.84 39.53 1.54
CA SER A 701 26.47 38.99 1.64
C SER A 701 26.27 38.09 2.86
N MET A 702 27.25 37.23 3.19
CA MET A 702 27.18 36.35 4.37
C MET A 702 27.15 37.17 5.67
N GLU A 703 28.05 38.15 5.76
CA GLU A 703 28.14 39.06 6.89
C GLU A 703 26.87 39.89 7.07
N PHE A 704 26.31 40.39 5.97
CA PHE A 704 25.04 41.11 5.95
C PHE A 704 23.91 40.30 6.60
N PHE A 705 23.71 39.03 6.21
CA PHE A 705 22.66 38.20 6.80
C PHE A 705 22.94 37.85 8.26
N HIS A 706 24.20 37.66 8.66
CA HIS A 706 24.56 37.42 10.05
C HIS A 706 24.22 38.64 10.94
N LEU A 707 24.63 39.85 10.52
CA LEU A 707 24.31 41.09 11.23
C LEU A 707 22.79 41.31 11.31
N LEU A 708 22.08 41.04 10.21
CA LEU A 708 20.62 41.18 10.15
C LEU A 708 19.92 40.19 11.09
N ALA A 709 20.33 38.93 11.12
CA ALA A 709 19.78 37.91 12.02
C ALA A 709 19.97 38.29 13.50
N ASN A 710 21.14 38.80 13.87
CA ASN A 710 21.42 39.26 15.23
C ASN A 710 20.59 40.49 15.61
N LYS A 711 20.38 41.42 14.67
CA LYS A 711 19.62 42.64 14.90
C LYS A 711 18.12 42.37 15.03
N LEU A 712 17.57 41.52 14.15
CA LEU A 712 16.17 41.11 14.19
C LEU A 712 15.76 40.43 15.51
N GLN A 713 16.70 39.76 16.19
CA GLN A 713 16.47 39.16 17.50
C GLN A 713 16.49 40.18 18.67
N LYS A 714 17.10 41.35 18.48
CA LYS A 714 17.30 42.37 19.52
C LYS A 714 16.37 43.59 19.38
N THR A 715 15.74 43.79 18.23
CA THR A 715 14.92 44.98 17.94
C THR A 715 13.55 44.92 18.61
N GLU A 716 13.10 46.05 19.17
CA GLU A 716 11.75 46.23 19.72
C GLU A 716 10.83 47.02 18.75
N PRO A 717 9.55 46.62 18.57
CA PRO A 717 8.92 45.41 19.09
C PRO A 717 9.46 44.13 18.43
N GLN A 718 9.61 43.06 19.21
CA GLN A 718 10.15 41.80 18.71
C GLN A 718 9.20 41.15 17.69
N ILE A 719 9.71 40.91 16.47
CA ILE A 719 8.97 40.22 15.40
C ILE A 719 8.73 38.75 15.77
N LEU A 720 9.68 38.14 16.47
CA LEU A 720 9.63 36.77 16.99
C LEU A 720 9.85 36.78 18.50
N GLY A 721 9.06 36.00 19.23
CA GLY A 721 9.28 35.79 20.66
C GLY A 721 10.38 34.77 20.87
N VAL A 722 11.33 35.07 21.75
CA VAL A 722 12.40 34.15 22.13
C VAL A 722 12.08 33.58 23.51
N ASN A 723 12.04 32.25 23.62
CA ASN A 723 11.79 31.57 24.90
C ASN A 723 13.06 31.54 25.79
N GLU A 724 12.93 31.02 27.02
CA GLU A 724 14.04 30.90 27.98
C GLU A 724 15.21 30.04 27.49
N HIS A 725 14.97 29.18 26.49
CA HIS A 725 15.97 28.31 25.86
C HIS A 725 16.59 28.93 24.61
N GLY A 726 16.26 30.19 24.27
CA GLY A 726 16.81 30.88 23.11
C GLY A 726 16.19 30.46 21.77
N VAL A 727 15.04 29.77 21.77
CA VAL A 727 14.31 29.37 20.55
C VAL A 727 13.34 30.48 20.14
N ALA A 728 13.41 30.88 18.87
CA ALA A 728 12.57 31.94 18.31
C ALA A 728 11.29 31.38 17.67
N TRP A 729 10.13 31.89 18.08
CA TRP A 729 8.82 31.47 17.57
C TRP A 729 7.86 32.65 17.35
N PHE A 730 6.76 32.41 16.63
CA PHE A 730 5.76 33.44 16.34
C PHE A 730 5.03 33.89 17.61
N CYS A 731 4.90 35.21 17.79
CA CYS A 731 4.12 35.80 18.88
C CYS A 731 2.61 35.73 18.58
N GLN A 732 1.82 35.37 19.59
CA GLN A 732 0.34 35.26 19.46
C GLN A 732 -0.34 36.63 19.26
N ASN A 733 0.26 37.71 19.79
CA ASN A 733 -0.28 39.08 19.70
C ASN A 733 0.21 39.86 18.46
N ALA A 734 0.77 39.19 17.45
CA ALA A 734 1.44 39.82 16.31
C ALA A 734 0.52 40.32 15.18
N ALA A 735 -0.77 40.55 15.42
CA ALA A 735 -1.72 40.99 14.38
C ALA A 735 -1.30 42.32 13.69
N GLN A 736 -0.49 43.14 14.38
CA GLN A 736 0.06 44.40 13.87
C GLN A 736 1.37 44.25 13.09
N LEU A 737 2.01 43.06 13.08
CA LEU A 737 3.35 42.81 12.53
C LEU A 737 3.32 42.01 11.20
N THR A 738 2.20 42.07 10.48
CA THR A 738 1.98 41.29 9.26
C THR A 738 3.03 41.59 8.18
N ASP A 739 3.36 42.87 7.96
CA ASP A 739 4.36 43.27 6.96
C ASP A 739 5.77 42.86 7.39
N GLU A 740 6.13 43.00 8.67
CA GLU A 740 7.42 42.60 9.22
C GLU A 740 7.65 41.08 9.10
N LEU A 741 6.62 40.27 9.38
CA LEU A 741 6.68 38.80 9.21
C LEU A 741 6.84 38.40 7.75
N PHE A 742 6.15 39.08 6.83
CA PHE A 742 6.31 38.90 5.39
C PHE A 742 7.73 39.28 4.91
N LEU A 743 8.29 40.37 5.42
CA LEU A 743 9.66 40.79 5.10
C LEU A 743 10.70 39.83 5.70
N LEU A 744 10.50 39.37 6.93
CA LEU A 744 11.34 38.34 7.55
C LEU A 744 11.34 37.05 6.74
N GLY A 745 10.15 36.58 6.32
CA GLY A 745 10.02 35.46 5.41
C GLY A 745 10.80 35.69 4.11
N THR A 746 10.64 36.86 3.50
CA THR A 746 11.36 37.25 2.28
C THR A 746 12.87 37.16 2.45
N LEU A 747 13.40 37.62 3.59
CA LEU A 747 14.81 37.56 3.91
C LEU A 747 15.32 36.13 4.12
N CYS A 748 14.57 35.28 4.83
CA CYS A 748 14.89 33.86 4.97
C CYS A 748 14.93 33.16 3.60
N GLY A 749 13.95 33.44 2.73
CA GLY A 749 13.95 32.94 1.35
C GLY A 749 15.14 33.45 0.54
N MET A 750 15.47 34.75 0.63
CA MET A 750 16.64 35.33 -0.03
C MET A 750 17.95 34.71 0.45
N ALA A 751 18.08 34.44 1.75
CA ALA A 751 19.25 33.77 2.31
C ALA A 751 19.43 32.37 1.69
N LEU A 752 18.35 31.57 1.65
CA LEU A 752 18.37 30.25 1.01
C LEU A 752 18.73 30.34 -0.49
N TYR A 753 18.12 31.28 -1.22
CA TYR A 753 18.34 31.47 -2.66
C TYR A 753 19.78 31.89 -3.00
N ASN A 754 20.40 32.70 -2.13
CA ASN A 754 21.77 33.18 -2.29
C ASN A 754 22.81 32.29 -1.59
N GLN A 755 22.39 31.13 -1.05
CA GLN A 755 23.25 30.18 -0.33
C GLN A 755 23.97 30.84 0.86
N CYS A 756 23.26 31.73 1.55
CA CYS A 756 23.71 32.45 2.74
C CYS A 756 23.00 31.93 4.00
N LEU A 757 23.63 32.12 5.16
CA LEU A 757 23.06 31.71 6.43
C LEU A 757 22.17 32.80 7.03
N MET A 758 21.02 32.39 7.55
CA MET A 758 20.14 33.19 8.40
C MET A 758 20.05 32.50 9.76
N ASN A 759 20.98 32.82 10.67
CA ASN A 759 21.12 32.15 11.96
C ASN A 759 20.10 32.66 13.00
N ILE A 760 18.82 32.50 12.69
CA ILE A 760 17.72 32.68 13.65
C ILE A 760 17.41 31.28 14.23
N PRO A 761 17.33 31.14 15.57
CA PRO A 761 17.14 29.85 16.23
C PRO A 761 15.68 29.37 16.15
N PHE A 762 15.17 29.15 14.94
CA PHE A 762 13.85 28.56 14.72
C PHE A 762 13.85 27.07 15.08
N PRO A 763 12.76 26.56 15.68
CA PRO A 763 12.62 25.13 15.95
C PRO A 763 12.34 24.35 14.66
N LEU A 764 12.56 23.03 14.71
CA LEU A 764 12.32 22.10 13.60
C LEU A 764 10.86 22.18 13.08
N ALA A 765 9.92 22.52 13.96
CA ALA A 765 8.51 22.75 13.66
C ALA A 765 8.31 23.73 12.49
N LEU A 766 9.09 24.81 12.39
CA LEU A 766 8.96 25.79 11.29
C LEU A 766 9.22 25.12 9.93
N PHE A 767 10.28 24.35 9.84
CA PHE A 767 10.72 23.70 8.60
C PHE A 767 9.79 22.55 8.21
N LYS A 768 9.24 21.83 9.19
CA LYS A 768 8.16 20.87 8.96
C LYS A 768 6.94 21.56 8.32
N LYS A 769 6.51 22.70 8.88
CA LYS A 769 5.37 23.46 8.34
C LYS A 769 5.64 23.97 6.91
N LEU A 770 6.82 24.53 6.62
CA LEU A 770 7.20 24.98 5.26
C LEU A 770 7.17 23.84 4.23
N LEU A 771 7.45 22.60 4.66
CA LEU A 771 7.42 21.40 3.82
C LEU A 771 6.06 20.69 3.83
N GLY A 772 5.05 21.21 4.54
CA GLY A 772 3.73 20.59 4.67
C GLY A 772 3.70 19.33 5.55
N VAL A 773 4.74 19.10 6.35
CA VAL A 773 4.81 18.01 7.34
C VAL A 773 4.18 18.48 8.65
N LYS A 774 3.31 17.66 9.24
CA LYS A 774 2.68 17.99 10.52
C LYS A 774 3.69 17.91 11.66
N PRO A 775 3.77 18.93 12.54
CA PRO A 775 4.57 18.85 13.76
C PRO A 775 4.06 17.76 14.72
N THR A 776 4.97 17.21 15.52
CA THR A 776 4.76 16.14 16.50
C THR A 776 5.04 16.63 17.92
N LEU A 777 4.76 15.78 18.92
CA LEU A 777 5.05 16.08 20.32
C LEU A 777 6.54 16.36 20.57
N ASP A 778 7.43 15.68 19.85
CA ASP A 778 8.88 15.93 19.91
C ASP A 778 9.24 17.35 19.44
N ASP A 779 8.51 17.92 18.48
CA ASP A 779 8.74 19.30 18.04
C ASP A 779 8.28 20.31 19.10
N LEU A 780 7.22 19.98 19.85
CA LEU A 780 6.78 20.81 20.97
C LEU A 780 7.79 20.75 22.12
N MET A 781 8.51 19.64 22.29
CA MET A 781 9.58 19.51 23.29
C MET A 781 10.71 20.53 23.05
N GLU A 782 11.03 20.85 21.80
CA GLU A 782 12.02 21.88 21.46
C GLU A 782 11.53 23.29 21.83
N LEU A 783 10.25 23.58 21.62
CA LEU A 783 9.67 24.90 21.87
C LEU A 783 9.31 25.13 23.34
N SER A 784 8.75 24.12 24.01
CA SER A 784 8.22 24.21 25.37
C SER A 784 8.37 22.86 26.08
N PRO A 785 9.58 22.54 26.59
CA PRO A 785 9.88 21.25 27.20
C PRO A 785 8.92 20.86 28.32
N THR A 786 8.59 21.80 29.21
CA THR A 786 7.71 21.56 30.37
C THR A 786 6.31 21.12 29.95
N VAL A 787 5.73 21.78 28.93
CA VAL A 787 4.38 21.44 28.41
C VAL A 787 4.41 20.09 27.69
N ALA A 788 5.43 19.86 26.86
CA ALA A 788 5.57 18.60 26.14
C ALA A 788 5.77 17.41 27.08
N GLN A 789 6.57 17.57 28.14
CA GLN A 789 6.78 16.55 29.16
C GLN A 789 5.47 16.22 29.90
N GLY A 790 4.67 17.23 30.28
CA GLY A 790 3.35 16.99 30.88
C GLY A 790 2.39 16.24 29.96
N LEU A 791 2.40 16.54 28.66
CA LEU A 791 1.60 15.82 27.66
C LEU A 791 2.11 14.40 27.41
N MET A 792 3.43 14.16 27.49
CA MET A 792 4.00 12.81 27.42
C MET A 792 3.56 11.98 28.62
N GLU A 793 3.66 12.52 29.83
CA GLU A 793 3.23 11.84 31.05
C GLU A 793 1.73 11.52 31.05
N LEU A 794 0.90 12.39 30.48
CA LEU A 794 -0.55 12.15 30.29
C LEU A 794 -0.83 10.84 29.51
N LEU A 795 0.05 10.48 28.56
CA LEU A 795 -0.08 9.26 27.77
C LEU A 795 0.21 7.99 28.59
N ASP A 796 0.85 8.13 29.76
CA ASP A 796 1.22 7.01 30.63
C ASP A 796 0.37 6.94 31.91
N TYR A 797 -0.36 7.99 32.27
CA TYR A 797 -1.21 7.98 33.47
C TYR A 797 -2.30 6.89 33.47
N GLU A 798 -2.57 6.38 34.68
CA GLU A 798 -3.71 5.52 34.96
C GLU A 798 -5.02 6.33 35.03
N GLU A 799 -6.16 5.64 34.90
CA GLU A 799 -7.47 6.27 34.71
C GLU A 799 -7.91 7.10 35.94
N GLU A 800 -7.65 6.60 37.16
CA GLU A 800 -7.93 7.32 38.41
C GLU A 800 -7.15 8.65 38.51
N THR A 801 -5.88 8.64 38.10
CA THR A 801 -5.03 9.84 38.09
C THR A 801 -5.50 10.84 37.03
N LEU A 802 -5.90 10.34 35.86
CA LEU A 802 -6.39 11.17 34.75
C LEU A 802 -7.70 11.89 35.11
N GLU A 803 -8.63 11.18 35.76
CA GLU A 803 -9.90 11.75 36.26
C GLU A 803 -9.65 12.83 37.32
N GLY A 804 -8.61 12.67 38.15
CA GLY A 804 -8.20 13.67 39.15
C GLY A 804 -7.68 14.98 38.57
N LEU A 805 -7.19 14.98 37.31
CA LEU A 805 -6.68 16.19 36.64
C LEU A 805 -7.79 17.09 36.08
N GLN A 806 -9.02 16.59 35.95
CA GLN A 806 -10.19 17.34 35.43
C GLN A 806 -9.92 18.10 34.12
N LEU A 807 -9.19 17.49 33.19
CA LEU A 807 -8.90 18.08 31.88
C LEU A 807 -10.08 17.93 30.93
N ASP A 808 -10.29 18.93 30.08
CA ASP A 808 -11.30 18.95 29.03
C ASP A 808 -10.71 19.42 27.69
N PHE A 809 -11.47 19.31 26.59
CA PHE A 809 -11.04 19.74 25.25
C PHE A 809 -11.30 21.24 24.98
N GLY A 810 -11.49 22.05 26.03
CA GLY A 810 -11.77 23.48 25.96
C GLY A 810 -10.59 24.33 25.49
N ALA A 811 -10.66 25.62 25.78
CA ALA A 811 -9.74 26.62 25.27
C ALA A 811 -8.38 26.58 25.99
N ILE A 812 -7.30 26.36 25.22
CA ILE A 812 -5.93 26.25 25.73
C ILE A 812 -5.10 27.49 25.38
N CYS A 813 -5.44 28.17 24.28
CA CYS A 813 -4.68 29.28 23.73
C CYS A 813 -5.64 30.36 23.22
N GLY A 814 -5.91 31.38 24.05
CA GLY A 814 -6.98 32.37 23.79
C GLY A 814 -8.37 31.73 23.89
N ASP A 815 -9.32 32.18 23.06
CA ASP A 815 -10.72 31.70 23.04
C ASP A 815 -10.97 30.50 22.10
N LEU A 816 -9.91 29.78 21.70
CA LEU A 816 -9.99 28.68 20.72
C LEU A 816 -10.02 27.31 21.41
N ASP A 817 -11.18 26.65 21.39
CA ASP A 817 -11.31 25.27 21.86
C ASP A 817 -10.58 24.26 20.95
N LEU A 818 -10.08 23.17 21.54
CA LEU A 818 -9.51 22.04 20.78
C LEU A 818 -10.59 21.36 19.92
N LEU A 819 -11.78 21.16 20.47
CA LEU A 819 -12.98 20.64 19.81
C LEU A 819 -14.18 21.57 20.06
N PRO A 820 -15.17 21.63 19.14
CA PRO A 820 -16.41 22.37 19.41
C PRO A 820 -17.08 21.90 20.71
N ASN A 821 -17.45 22.83 21.60
CA ASN A 821 -17.97 22.56 22.95
C ASN A 821 -17.01 21.74 23.83
N GLY A 822 -15.70 21.96 23.66
CA GLY A 822 -14.66 21.14 24.28
C GLY A 822 -14.71 21.08 25.81
N GLN A 823 -15.21 22.13 26.46
CA GLN A 823 -15.44 22.20 27.92
C GLN A 823 -16.40 21.12 28.44
N SER A 824 -17.25 20.57 27.56
CA SER A 824 -18.19 19.48 27.90
C SER A 824 -17.62 18.08 27.62
N ILE A 825 -16.41 17.98 27.08
CA ILE A 825 -15.78 16.73 26.67
C ILE A 825 -14.57 16.50 27.59
N PRO A 826 -14.68 15.62 28.61
CA PRO A 826 -13.55 15.30 29.48
C PRO A 826 -12.49 14.46 28.74
N VAL A 827 -11.24 14.62 29.16
CA VAL A 827 -10.13 13.78 28.70
C VAL A 827 -10.18 12.44 29.45
N THR A 828 -10.15 11.34 28.69
CA THR A 828 -10.27 9.95 29.15
C THR A 828 -9.13 9.11 28.55
N LYS A 829 -8.94 7.89 29.07
CA LYS A 829 -7.92 6.97 28.55
C LYS A 829 -8.08 6.63 27.06
N VAL A 830 -9.31 6.64 26.55
CA VAL A 830 -9.64 6.36 25.15
C VAL A 830 -9.31 7.55 24.23
N ASN A 831 -9.52 8.79 24.69
CA ASN A 831 -9.39 9.98 23.85
C ASN A 831 -8.11 10.82 24.13
N ARG A 832 -7.29 10.47 25.14
CA ARG A 832 -6.08 11.23 25.52
C ARG A 832 -5.06 11.39 24.38
N GLN A 833 -4.91 10.38 23.52
CA GLN A 833 -4.04 10.49 22.35
C GLN A 833 -4.50 11.64 21.44
N LYS A 834 -5.83 11.75 21.27
CA LYS A 834 -6.42 12.81 20.46
C LYS A 834 -6.27 14.18 21.12
N TYR A 835 -6.38 14.26 22.44
CA TYR A 835 -6.12 15.48 23.20
C TYR A 835 -4.69 15.98 22.97
N VAL A 836 -3.68 15.11 23.13
CA VAL A 836 -2.27 15.45 22.90
C VAL A 836 -2.03 15.91 21.46
N GLU A 837 -2.54 15.18 20.46
CA GLU A 837 -2.44 15.58 19.04
C GLU A 837 -3.02 16.97 18.77
N LEU A 838 -4.22 17.25 19.29
CA LEU A 838 -4.89 18.53 19.10
C LEU A 838 -4.20 19.66 19.86
N HIS A 839 -3.63 19.39 21.03
CA HIS A 839 -2.86 20.37 21.80
C HIS A 839 -1.59 20.79 21.03
N VAL A 840 -0.84 19.81 20.51
CA VAL A 840 0.35 20.07 19.67
C VAL A 840 -0.05 20.88 18.43
N ASP A 841 -1.12 20.48 17.73
CA ASP A 841 -1.62 21.23 16.56
C ASP A 841 -2.10 22.65 16.92
N MET A 842 -2.71 22.82 18.09
CA MET A 842 -3.15 24.14 18.56
C MET A 842 -1.96 25.09 18.75
N VAL A 843 -0.93 24.65 19.47
CA VAL A 843 0.25 25.47 19.80
C VAL A 843 1.13 25.73 18.58
N LEU A 844 1.42 24.71 17.76
CA LEU A 844 2.37 24.84 16.64
C LEU A 844 1.71 25.24 15.32
N SER A 845 0.38 25.11 15.19
CA SER A 845 -0.33 25.37 13.94
C SER A 845 -1.47 26.36 14.06
N ARG A 846 -2.54 26.05 14.79
CA ARG A 846 -3.78 26.86 14.77
C ARG A 846 -3.58 28.26 15.34
N SER A 847 -2.89 28.38 16.47
CA SER A 847 -2.66 29.66 17.18
C SER A 847 -1.77 30.65 16.42
N VAL A 848 -0.92 30.15 15.51
CA VAL A 848 0.07 30.95 14.75
C VAL A 848 -0.17 30.90 13.24
N MET A 849 -1.36 30.44 12.82
CA MET A 849 -1.66 30.17 11.41
C MET A 849 -1.47 31.41 10.53
N HIS A 850 -2.02 32.56 10.94
CA HIS A 850 -1.93 33.79 10.17
C HIS A 850 -0.46 34.28 10.03
N GLN A 851 0.28 34.27 11.13
CA GLN A 851 1.68 34.68 11.18
C GLN A 851 2.55 33.79 10.28
N PHE A 852 2.32 32.47 10.35
CA PHE A 852 3.02 31.50 9.52
C PHE A 852 2.70 31.71 8.03
N LEU A 853 1.45 31.95 7.66
CA LEU A 853 1.06 32.17 6.26
C LEU A 853 1.73 33.41 5.66
N GLU A 854 1.82 34.51 6.42
CA GLU A 854 2.52 35.73 5.96
C GLU A 854 4.03 35.51 5.85
N PHE A 855 4.63 34.82 6.81
CA PHE A 855 6.03 34.39 6.72
C PHE A 855 6.28 33.48 5.50
N GLU A 856 5.43 32.47 5.28
CA GLU A 856 5.53 31.55 4.14
C GLU A 856 5.37 32.28 2.80
N ARG A 857 4.42 33.23 2.72
CA ARG A 857 4.24 34.08 1.54
C ARG A 857 5.51 34.89 1.25
N GLY A 858 6.13 35.44 2.29
CA GLY A 858 7.42 36.11 2.21
C GLY A 858 8.53 35.18 1.75
N PHE A 859 8.64 34.01 2.37
CA PHE A 859 9.64 32.99 2.05
C PHE A 859 9.62 32.62 0.57
N ASN A 860 8.42 32.37 0.03
CA ASN A 860 8.23 32.08 -1.38
C ASN A 860 8.53 33.29 -2.30
N ARG A 861 8.37 34.54 -1.83
CA ARG A 861 8.84 35.74 -2.56
C ARG A 861 10.36 35.80 -2.64
N GLY A 862 11.06 35.45 -1.56
CA GLY A 862 12.52 35.42 -1.51
C GLY A 862 13.13 34.26 -2.28
N CYS A 863 12.49 33.09 -2.23
CA CYS A 863 12.89 31.87 -2.92
C CYS A 863 11.68 31.20 -3.61
N PRO A 864 11.36 31.58 -4.86
CA PRO A 864 10.19 31.04 -5.59
C PRO A 864 10.44 29.66 -6.22
N LEU A 865 11.66 29.13 -6.11
CA LEU A 865 11.97 27.78 -6.55
C LEU A 865 11.19 26.78 -5.68
N THR A 866 10.87 25.60 -6.21
CA THR A 866 10.14 24.56 -5.46
C THR A 866 11.03 23.39 -5.08
N GLU A 867 12.24 23.34 -5.65
CA GLU A 867 13.15 22.21 -5.56
C GLU A 867 13.82 22.11 -4.18
N TRP A 868 13.83 23.17 -3.37
CA TRP A 868 14.21 23.09 -1.97
C TRP A 868 13.26 22.19 -1.15
N LYS A 869 12.06 21.88 -1.66
CA LYS A 869 11.15 20.91 -1.04
C LYS A 869 11.67 19.47 -1.09
N MET A 870 12.76 19.19 -1.82
CA MET A 870 13.41 17.88 -1.82
C MET A 870 14.16 17.59 -0.51
N PHE A 871 14.48 18.61 0.28
CA PHE A 871 15.18 18.46 1.55
C PHE A 871 14.23 18.02 2.66
N LEU A 872 14.75 17.22 3.61
CA LEU A 872 14.04 16.92 4.85
C LEU A 872 14.03 18.15 5.78
N PRO A 873 13.12 18.23 6.77
CA PRO A 873 13.02 19.39 7.67
C PRO A 873 14.34 19.77 8.36
N ASP A 874 15.09 18.78 8.86
CA ASP A 874 16.39 18.95 9.51
C ASP A 874 17.48 19.42 8.52
N GLN A 875 17.43 18.91 7.28
CA GLN A 875 18.33 19.29 6.20
C GLN A 875 18.08 20.74 5.77
N LEU A 876 16.81 21.14 5.63
CA LEU A 876 16.42 22.51 5.28
C LEU A 876 16.79 23.50 6.40
N MET A 877 16.58 23.11 7.66
CA MET A 877 17.05 23.87 8.81
C MET A 877 18.56 24.09 8.76
N THR A 878 19.33 23.04 8.48
CA THR A 878 20.79 23.10 8.38
C THR A 878 21.26 23.98 7.23
N LEU A 879 20.52 24.05 6.12
CA LEU A 879 20.83 24.95 4.99
C LEU A 879 20.73 26.43 5.35
N LEU A 880 19.80 26.79 6.23
CA LEU A 880 19.58 28.17 6.66
C LEU A 880 20.39 28.54 7.90
N LYS A 881 20.45 27.64 8.90
CA LYS A 881 21.16 27.87 10.16
C LYS A 881 22.67 27.69 10.00
N GLY A 882 23.10 26.74 9.17
CA GLY A 882 24.50 26.35 9.01
C GLY A 882 24.95 25.27 10.01
N GLU A 883 26.04 24.58 9.69
CA GLU A 883 26.61 23.53 10.56
C GLU A 883 27.42 24.11 11.71
N GLU A 884 27.30 23.48 12.88
CA GLU A 884 28.08 23.80 14.09
C GLU A 884 29.38 22.99 14.19
N ASN A 885 29.39 21.81 13.55
CA ASN A 885 30.52 20.88 13.59
C ASN A 885 31.32 21.03 12.30
N PHE A 886 32.58 21.46 12.43
CA PHE A 886 33.45 21.70 11.29
C PHE A 886 34.68 20.80 11.31
N ASN A 887 35.07 20.31 10.13
CA ASN A 887 36.27 19.50 9.96
C ASN A 887 37.49 20.42 9.73
N TRP A 888 38.17 20.76 10.84
CA TRP A 888 39.34 21.63 10.83
C TRP A 888 40.54 21.05 10.07
N ASP A 889 40.67 19.73 9.96
CA ASP A 889 41.76 19.10 9.21
C ASP A 889 41.61 19.32 7.71
N HIS A 890 40.37 19.28 7.21
CA HIS A 890 40.07 19.55 5.80
C HIS A 890 40.38 21.00 5.43
N LEU A 891 40.17 21.95 6.35
CA LEU A 891 40.52 23.36 6.17
C LEU A 891 42.02 23.56 5.89
N LYS A 892 42.87 22.88 6.65
CA LYS A 892 44.33 22.93 6.47
C LYS A 892 44.76 22.33 5.15
N GLN A 893 44.17 21.19 4.76
CA GLN A 893 44.50 20.49 3.51
C GLN A 893 44.19 21.32 2.26
N ASN A 894 43.10 22.10 2.30
CA ASN A 894 42.64 22.88 1.16
C ASN A 894 43.13 24.34 1.15
N ALA A 895 43.86 24.79 2.18
CA ALA A 895 44.29 26.17 2.31
C ALA A 895 45.22 26.62 1.16
N LEU A 896 45.01 27.84 0.67
CA LEU A 896 45.83 28.48 -0.36
C LEU A 896 46.81 29.47 0.28
N TYR A 897 47.97 29.66 -0.34
CA TYR A 897 49.02 30.52 0.19
C TYR A 897 49.41 31.55 -0.86
N ILE A 898 49.38 32.83 -0.49
CA ILE A 898 49.76 33.96 -1.36
C ILE A 898 50.97 34.65 -0.73
N GLY A 899 52.03 34.80 -1.52
CA GLY A 899 53.28 35.43 -1.07
C GLY A 899 54.18 34.53 -0.21
N CYS A 900 53.79 33.26 0.00
CA CYS A 900 54.60 32.25 0.70
C CYS A 900 54.27 30.83 0.22
N ALA A 901 55.19 29.89 0.40
CA ALA A 901 54.94 28.47 0.19
C ALA A 901 54.26 27.83 1.42
N SER A 902 53.60 26.69 1.23
CA SER A 902 52.89 25.98 2.32
C SER A 902 53.81 25.51 3.46
N ASN A 903 55.12 25.40 3.22
CA ASN A 903 56.14 25.02 4.20
C ASN A 903 56.87 26.22 4.84
N HIS A 904 56.43 27.45 4.60
CA HIS A 904 57.05 28.65 5.18
C HIS A 904 56.93 28.64 6.71
N GLU A 905 57.97 29.09 7.42
CA GLU A 905 58.08 29.00 8.88
C GLU A 905 56.88 29.65 9.61
N VAL A 906 56.52 30.89 9.23
CA VAL A 906 55.35 31.60 9.79
C VAL A 906 54.03 30.86 9.54
N VAL A 907 53.88 30.17 8.40
CA VAL A 907 52.68 29.39 8.07
C VAL A 907 52.60 28.11 8.91
N ASN A 908 53.74 27.43 9.09
CA ASN A 908 53.81 26.28 9.99
C ASN A 908 53.52 26.70 11.43
N ASN A 909 54.09 27.82 11.89
CA ASN A 909 53.82 28.39 13.21
C ASN A 909 52.34 28.74 13.39
N PHE A 910 51.69 29.32 12.38
CA PHE A 910 50.25 29.56 12.38
C PHE A 910 49.45 28.27 12.58
N TRP A 911 49.70 27.23 11.78
CA TRP A 911 48.96 25.97 11.90
C TRP A 911 49.23 25.23 13.21
N THR A 912 50.43 25.37 13.78
CA THR A 912 50.75 24.86 15.12
C THR A 912 49.91 25.56 16.19
N VAL A 913 49.89 26.90 16.17
CA VAL A 913 49.06 27.70 17.09
C VAL A 913 47.57 27.40 16.90
N PHE A 914 47.09 27.31 15.67
CA PHE A 914 45.70 26.99 15.36
C PHE A 914 45.29 25.59 15.84
N ALA A 915 46.20 24.61 15.80
CA ALA A 915 45.93 23.27 16.30
C ALA A 915 45.70 23.25 17.82
N GLU A 916 46.42 24.10 18.57
CA GLU A 916 46.30 24.27 20.03
C GLU A 916 44.98 24.93 20.46
N PHE A 917 44.28 25.63 19.57
CA PHE A 917 43.02 26.31 19.90
C PHE A 917 41.91 25.33 20.29
N SER A 918 41.13 25.72 21.30
CA SER A 918 39.86 25.08 21.66
C SER A 918 38.84 25.19 20.52
N VAL A 919 37.76 24.41 20.60
CA VAL A 919 36.68 24.46 19.58
C VAL A 919 36.05 25.86 19.52
N GLU A 920 35.86 26.53 20.65
CA GLU A 920 35.30 27.88 20.69
C GLU A 920 36.25 28.92 20.07
N GLN A 921 37.56 28.86 20.37
CA GLN A 921 38.55 29.73 19.73
C GLN A 921 38.65 29.50 18.21
N LYS A 922 38.46 28.26 17.75
CA LYS A 922 38.39 27.95 16.31
C LYS A 922 37.13 28.52 15.66
N LYS A 923 36.00 28.53 16.38
CA LYS A 923 34.78 29.23 15.93
C LYS A 923 34.96 30.75 15.91
N ASP A 924 35.64 31.33 16.90
CA ASP A 924 35.94 32.77 16.90
C ASP A 924 36.91 33.16 15.77
N PHE A 925 37.87 32.29 15.45
CA PHE A 925 38.67 32.45 14.23
C PHE A 925 37.81 32.42 12.96
N LEU A 926 36.83 31.52 12.90
CA LEU A 926 35.91 31.44 11.77
C LEU A 926 35.02 32.70 11.67
N LYS A 927 34.53 33.22 12.81
CA LYS A 927 33.84 34.52 12.87
C LYS A 927 34.74 35.62 12.33
N PHE A 928 35.99 35.70 12.81
CA PHE A 928 36.98 36.68 12.39
C PHE A 928 37.23 36.65 10.87
N LEU A 929 37.29 35.47 10.27
CA LEU A 929 37.60 35.31 8.85
C LEU A 929 36.37 35.41 7.92
N THR A 930 35.20 34.99 8.39
CA THR A 930 34.02 34.77 7.52
C THR A 930 32.80 35.59 7.92
N GLY A 931 32.84 36.27 9.06
CA GLY A 931 31.72 37.02 9.63
C GLY A 931 30.69 36.14 10.36
N THR A 932 30.92 34.83 10.48
CA THR A 932 30.01 33.86 11.10
C THR A 932 30.79 32.70 11.74
N ASP A 933 30.26 32.11 12.80
CA ASP A 933 30.79 30.88 13.43
C ASP A 933 30.27 29.59 12.79
N ARG A 934 29.37 29.74 11.81
CA ARG A 934 28.71 28.64 11.11
C ARG A 934 29.04 28.65 9.63
N ILE A 935 29.04 27.46 9.05
CA ILE A 935 29.35 27.25 7.63
C ILE A 935 28.11 26.76 6.88
N PRO A 936 27.81 27.33 5.68
CA PRO A 936 26.81 26.76 4.79
C PRO A 936 27.14 25.32 4.45
N LYS A 937 26.20 24.39 4.65
CA LYS A 937 26.36 22.97 4.29
C LYS A 937 26.74 22.80 2.81
N VAL A 938 26.20 23.65 1.94
CA VAL A 938 26.52 23.67 0.50
C VAL A 938 28.02 23.95 0.25
N ARG A 939 28.70 24.65 1.16
CA ARG A 939 30.10 25.07 1.04
C ARG A 939 31.06 24.29 1.94
N SER A 940 30.60 23.31 2.72
CA SER A 940 31.43 22.64 3.74
C SER A 940 32.68 21.95 3.18
N SER A 941 32.67 21.53 1.91
CA SER A 941 33.81 20.94 1.19
C SER A 941 34.58 21.91 0.28
N THR A 942 34.15 23.17 0.17
CA THR A 942 34.72 24.17 -0.76
C THR A 942 35.23 25.44 -0.09
N ILE A 943 35.09 25.57 1.24
CA ILE A 943 35.72 26.67 1.95
C ILE A 943 37.23 26.47 1.94
N THR A 944 37.87 27.35 1.20
CA THR A 944 39.31 27.44 1.08
C THR A 944 39.76 28.73 1.76
N VAL A 945 40.54 28.60 2.84
CA VAL A 945 41.14 29.75 3.49
C VAL A 945 42.41 30.12 2.75
N THR A 946 42.55 31.41 2.44
CA THR A 946 43.76 31.93 1.82
C THR A 946 44.63 32.58 2.89
N ILE A 947 45.86 32.13 3.06
CA ILE A 947 46.84 32.77 3.96
C ILE A 947 47.78 33.62 3.12
N LYS A 948 47.71 34.92 3.32
CA LYS A 948 48.51 35.93 2.63
C LYS A 948 49.56 36.47 3.58
N LEU A 949 50.83 36.19 3.28
CA LEU A 949 51.94 36.74 4.07
C LEU A 949 52.20 38.18 3.65
N TRP A 950 52.28 39.09 4.62
CA TRP A 950 52.63 40.49 4.40
C TRP A 950 53.89 40.85 5.20
N TYR A 951 54.91 41.32 4.49
CA TYR A 951 56.14 41.87 5.06
C TYR A 951 55.95 43.31 5.56
N SER A 952 56.03 43.48 6.88
CA SER A 952 56.08 44.77 7.57
C SER A 952 57.49 45.01 8.11
N ALA A 953 57.91 46.28 8.17
CA ALA A 953 59.17 46.66 8.82
C ALA A 953 59.12 46.46 10.35
N HIS A 954 57.92 46.45 10.94
CA HIS A 954 57.69 46.28 12.37
C HIS A 954 56.52 45.30 12.62
N PRO A 955 56.68 43.99 12.32
CA PRO A 955 55.61 43.00 12.37
C PRO A 955 55.00 42.84 13.77
N GLU A 956 55.81 42.97 14.81
CA GLU A 956 55.41 42.86 16.23
C GLU A 956 54.37 43.91 16.67
N LEU A 957 54.31 45.04 15.97
CA LEU A 957 53.33 46.11 16.22
C LEU A 957 52.02 45.89 15.44
N CYS A 958 52.01 44.99 14.46
CA CYS A 958 50.86 44.73 13.61
C CYS A 958 50.02 43.56 14.16
N TYR A 959 48.69 43.67 14.05
CA TYR A 959 47.76 42.56 14.25
C TYR A 959 47.50 41.86 12.92
N PRO A 960 47.17 40.55 12.93
CA PRO A 960 46.68 39.89 11.73
C PRO A 960 45.34 40.51 11.31
N MET A 961 45.11 40.59 10.01
CA MET A 961 43.90 41.18 9.43
C MET A 961 43.15 40.14 8.61
N ALA A 962 41.82 40.19 8.63
CA ALA A 962 40.98 39.40 7.75
C ALA A 962 40.43 40.25 6.61
N GLU A 963 40.64 39.81 5.37
CA GLU A 963 39.87 40.29 4.22
C GLU A 963 38.67 39.33 4.05
N THR A 964 37.60 39.57 4.80
CA THR A 964 36.42 38.68 4.90
C THR A 964 35.76 38.40 3.54
N CYS A 965 35.80 39.38 2.63
CA CYS A 965 35.33 39.24 1.25
C CYS A 965 36.02 38.09 0.49
N PHE A 966 37.30 37.85 0.76
CA PHE A 966 38.15 36.90 0.05
C PHE A 966 38.49 35.65 0.87
N LEU A 967 37.95 35.51 2.09
CA LEU A 967 38.35 34.48 3.06
C LEU A 967 39.88 34.44 3.26
N THR A 968 40.50 35.63 3.21
CA THR A 968 41.95 35.78 3.25
C THR A 968 42.40 36.27 4.62
N LEU A 969 43.27 35.52 5.26
CA LEU A 969 44.00 35.92 6.45
C LEU A 969 45.31 36.59 6.03
N CYS A 970 45.44 37.89 6.27
CA CYS A 970 46.69 38.63 6.14
C CYS A 970 47.52 38.49 7.41
N LEU A 971 48.59 37.70 7.32
CA LEU A 971 49.52 37.42 8.41
C LEU A 971 50.79 38.27 8.25
N PRO A 972 51.14 39.12 9.24
CA PRO A 972 52.45 39.74 9.32
C PRO A 972 53.58 38.69 9.42
N ASN A 973 54.76 39.03 8.93
CA ASN A 973 55.98 38.23 9.05
C ASN A 973 56.57 38.24 10.47
N TYR A 974 55.81 37.74 11.46
CA TYR A 974 56.24 37.67 12.85
C TYR A 974 57.58 36.92 13.02
N SER A 975 58.44 37.39 13.92
CA SER A 975 59.75 36.80 14.17
C SER A 975 59.70 35.53 15.02
N ASP A 976 58.65 35.32 15.80
CA ASP A 976 58.51 34.16 16.67
C ASP A 976 57.04 33.71 16.84
N ILE A 977 56.88 32.45 17.27
CA ILE A 977 55.58 31.80 17.44
C ILE A 977 54.77 32.36 18.63
N GLN A 978 55.41 32.93 19.65
CA GLN A 978 54.71 33.47 20.83
C GLN A 978 54.02 34.78 20.50
N THR A 979 54.67 35.68 19.76
CA THR A 979 54.01 36.88 19.24
C THR A 979 52.84 36.51 18.34
N LEU A 980 53.03 35.56 17.40
CA LEU A 980 51.93 35.12 16.53
C LEU A 980 50.75 34.63 17.36
N ARG A 981 50.99 33.78 18.38
CA ARG A 981 49.96 33.26 19.28
C ARG A 981 49.20 34.39 19.97
N LEU A 982 49.90 35.31 20.62
CA LEU A 982 49.28 36.42 21.37
C LEU A 982 48.49 37.35 20.45
N LYS A 983 49.06 37.73 19.29
CA LYS A 983 48.42 38.65 18.35
C LYS A 983 47.23 38.02 17.65
N LEU A 984 47.31 36.74 17.29
CA LEU A 984 46.20 36.01 16.67
C LEU A 984 45.04 35.82 17.66
N LEU A 985 45.35 35.39 18.89
CA LEU A 985 44.34 35.21 19.94
C LEU A 985 43.64 36.54 20.26
N HIS A 986 44.41 37.63 20.41
CA HIS A 986 43.84 38.95 20.60
C HIS A 986 42.97 39.40 19.41
N ALA A 987 43.39 39.11 18.17
CA ALA A 987 42.63 39.50 16.98
C ALA A 987 41.29 38.77 16.88
N ILE A 988 41.22 37.48 17.24
CA ILE A 988 39.96 36.72 17.21
C ILE A 988 39.04 37.03 18.39
N GLU A 989 39.59 37.43 19.55
CA GLU A 989 38.81 37.73 20.76
C GLU A 989 38.32 39.19 20.83
N CYS A 990 39.06 40.15 20.26
CA CYS A 990 38.79 41.58 20.44
C CYS A 990 38.21 42.29 19.21
N CYS A 991 38.16 41.64 18.03
CA CYS A 991 37.61 42.25 16.82
C CYS A 991 36.10 41.96 16.68
N ASP A 992 35.27 42.83 17.28
CA ASP A 992 33.81 42.82 17.06
C ASP A 992 33.39 43.51 15.73
N VAL A 993 34.34 44.14 15.02
CA VAL A 993 34.07 44.99 13.84
C VAL A 993 34.89 44.54 12.65
N PHE A 994 34.22 44.24 11.53
CA PHE A 994 34.81 43.80 10.28
C PHE A 994 35.20 45.00 9.40
N GLY A 995 36.42 45.00 8.87
CA GLY A 995 36.97 46.06 8.02
C GLY A 995 38.13 46.83 8.65
N ARG A 996 39.06 47.31 7.82
CA ARG A 996 40.24 48.07 8.26
C ARG A 996 39.81 49.24 9.15
N ARG A 997 40.38 49.31 10.36
CA ARG A 997 40.73 50.61 10.93
C ARG A 997 42.19 50.89 10.65
#